data_AF-A0A4R5FES3-F1
#
_entry.id   AF-A0A4R5FES3-F1
#
_cell.length_a   1.000
_cell.length_b   1.000
_cell.length_c   1.000
_cell.angle_alpha   90.00
_cell.angle_beta   90.00
_cell.angle_gamma   90.00
#
_symmetry.space_group_name_H-M   'P 1'
#
loop_
_entity.id
_entity.type
_entity.pdbx_description
1 polymer ?
#
loop_
_entity_poly.entity_id
_entity_poly.type
_entity_poly.pdbx_seq_one_letter_code
_entity_poly.pdbx_strand_id
1 'polypeptide(L)'
;MKTFLLKSHFLTIVFLIANLFFASVAFGQAAITSDQPDYKPGTIATFTGVGFQSGESVHLQVLHSNIYPDDTADVVHDSWIVSADVNGKFVTTWQVSATHCVGKILRAIAIGQSSGENVWHEFTDPLITSTSTGGNWNSGSTWVGGNVPLAADDVVIAVGATVTVIDDRSAKSVSILGGGSNTKLLINSGVILTVSGNVTINAPGTNSITNELAVGTGTLTIGGNLSVDGANGGGGRKGIFSISSGTVNLAGNIINPSNNSNAQIVFSGSGILKVAGSFSWGGNSTFIPGTGTIEYNGAAQTILGPASYYKLSTTGSGIKSMNTGITIANTFDIGSGTTVDALGFTTTISGAATLNVNGTLNFSNSSGLFQSGTTGVTTLIMGSIGKIRTVDNLGLGPAANASLVTQSGGTWITSSINSNGSIEYYLTGAQNVTARTYNNLLLNSSGIKTFGGSLIINENLSISGTAIANLGNTNSTAGSLTLGGVAQPIMSWGSTASAAIHKNSTYFGTTATGILNPCAAITAALSGTSSICNGSNAILTVTISGGLSPYTVVYTGGTGGTVTSYISGSNISVSPISNTTYTLISVTDANGCAATVTGSAVVTVNTVPVLGTIGNKNVNEQAILSFTATSSDQDVPSQTLTYT
;
A
#
# COMPACT_ATOMS: atom_id res chain seq x y z
N MET A 1 26.55 -54.70 3.67
CA MET A 1 27.93 -54.18 3.65
C MET A 1 28.60 -54.63 2.36
N LYS A 2 28.57 -53.79 1.32
CA LYS A 2 29.41 -53.85 0.11
C LYS A 2 29.08 -52.59 -0.71
N THR A 3 29.90 -51.57 -0.50
CA THR A 3 29.85 -50.24 -1.10
C THR A 3 30.48 -50.28 -2.49
N PHE A 4 29.72 -49.85 -3.50
CA PHE A 4 30.22 -49.56 -4.85
C PHE A 4 30.49 -48.05 -4.94
N LEU A 5 31.77 -47.67 -4.99
CA LEU A 5 32.23 -46.32 -5.35
C LEU A 5 32.32 -46.25 -6.89
N LEU A 6 31.45 -45.43 -7.49
CA LEU A 6 31.51 -45.10 -8.91
C LEU A 6 32.48 -43.95 -9.18
N LYS A 7 33.27 -44.13 -10.24
CA LYS A 7 34.35 -43.30 -10.76
C LYS A 7 33.92 -41.83 -10.97
N SER A 8 34.58 -40.90 -10.28
CA SER A 8 34.42 -39.46 -10.49
C SER A 8 35.48 -38.95 -11.47
N HIS A 9 35.09 -38.67 -12.72
CA HIS A 9 35.95 -37.98 -13.69
C HIS A 9 36.26 -36.53 -13.27
N PHE A 10 35.45 -35.91 -12.41
CA PHE A 10 35.73 -34.60 -11.82
C PHE A 10 36.89 -34.64 -10.82
N LEU A 11 36.92 -35.65 -9.94
CA LEU A 11 38.06 -35.86 -9.07
C LEU A 11 39.27 -36.27 -9.88
N THR A 12 39.08 -37.03 -10.98
CA THR A 12 40.18 -37.41 -11.88
C THR A 12 40.75 -36.21 -12.63
N ILE A 13 39.94 -35.22 -13.05
CA ILE A 13 40.37 -33.99 -13.72
C ILE A 13 41.00 -33.02 -12.71
N VAL A 14 40.46 -32.87 -11.50
CA VAL A 14 41.09 -32.06 -10.43
C VAL A 14 42.40 -32.71 -9.96
N PHE A 15 42.49 -34.05 -9.89
CA PHE A 15 43.75 -34.75 -9.62
C PHE A 15 44.71 -34.67 -10.81
N LEU A 16 44.23 -34.67 -12.06
CA LEU A 16 45.06 -34.50 -13.25
C LEU A 16 45.61 -33.07 -13.32
N ILE A 17 44.80 -32.04 -13.02
CA ILE A 17 45.19 -30.62 -12.97
C ILE A 17 46.12 -30.35 -11.79
N ALA A 18 45.87 -30.92 -10.60
CA ALA A 18 46.78 -30.80 -9.45
C ALA A 18 48.10 -31.55 -9.67
N ASN A 19 48.09 -32.70 -10.34
CA ASN A 19 49.33 -33.41 -10.73
C ASN A 19 50.05 -32.73 -11.93
N LEU A 20 49.34 -32.06 -12.83
CA LEU A 20 49.94 -31.18 -13.84
C LEU A 20 50.54 -29.93 -13.18
N PHE A 21 49.93 -29.42 -12.11
CA PHE A 21 50.47 -28.35 -11.27
C PHE A 21 51.78 -28.77 -10.62
N PHE A 22 51.90 -30.02 -10.12
CA PHE A 22 53.17 -30.56 -9.60
C PHE A 22 54.16 -30.95 -10.70
N ALA A 23 53.71 -31.31 -11.90
CA ALA A 23 54.59 -31.63 -13.02
C ALA A 23 55.24 -30.36 -13.62
N SER A 24 54.54 -29.22 -13.70
CA SER A 24 55.13 -27.98 -14.23
C SER A 24 56.20 -27.39 -13.31
N VAL A 25 56.01 -27.41 -11.98
CA VAL A 25 57.09 -27.04 -11.02
C VAL A 25 58.23 -28.05 -10.98
N ALA A 26 58.00 -29.33 -11.31
CA ALA A 26 59.05 -30.35 -11.35
C ALA A 26 59.89 -30.33 -12.65
N PHE A 27 59.39 -29.72 -13.72
CA PHE A 27 60.08 -29.64 -15.02
C PHE A 27 60.45 -28.22 -15.49
N GLY A 28 60.15 -27.18 -14.71
CA GLY A 28 60.57 -25.80 -15.02
C GLY A 28 59.92 -25.22 -16.29
N GLN A 29 58.72 -25.67 -16.66
CA GLN A 29 58.02 -25.20 -17.85
C GLN A 29 57.14 -23.98 -17.52
N ALA A 30 57.17 -22.95 -18.37
CA ALA A 30 56.33 -21.77 -18.21
C ALA A 30 54.84 -22.13 -18.29
N ALA A 31 54.01 -21.38 -17.57
CA ALA A 31 52.56 -21.47 -17.62
C ALA A 31 51.90 -20.14 -17.25
N ILE A 32 50.69 -19.92 -17.74
CA ILE A 32 49.79 -18.84 -17.32
C ILE A 32 48.43 -19.44 -16.93
N THR A 33 47.80 -18.87 -15.91
CA THR A 33 46.48 -19.26 -15.40
C THR A 33 45.68 -18.02 -15.05
N SER A 34 44.35 -18.14 -15.06
CA SER A 34 43.44 -17.11 -14.55
C SER A 34 42.94 -17.48 -13.15
N ASP A 35 42.54 -16.48 -12.36
CA ASP A 35 41.98 -16.70 -11.02
C ASP A 35 40.56 -17.29 -11.06
N GLN A 36 39.84 -17.09 -12.16
CA GLN A 36 38.50 -17.62 -12.41
C GLN A 36 38.42 -18.21 -13.83
N PRO A 37 37.63 -19.28 -14.02
CA PRO A 37 37.41 -19.85 -15.35
C PRO A 37 36.50 -18.97 -16.24
N ASP A 38 35.81 -17.99 -15.65
CA ASP A 38 34.78 -17.17 -16.27
C ASP A 38 34.77 -15.77 -15.66
N TYR A 39 34.56 -14.73 -16.48
CA TYR A 39 34.55 -13.34 -16.01
C TYR A 39 33.41 -12.53 -16.63
N LYS A 40 32.73 -11.76 -15.78
CA LYS A 40 31.63 -10.90 -16.24
C LYS A 40 32.17 -9.76 -17.12
N PRO A 41 31.43 -9.30 -18.13
CA PRO A 41 31.80 -8.12 -18.92
C PRO A 41 32.01 -6.90 -18.03
N GLY A 42 33.11 -6.17 -18.23
CA GLY A 42 33.49 -5.01 -17.42
C GLY A 42 34.21 -5.34 -16.09
N THR A 43 34.44 -6.61 -15.76
CA THR A 43 35.20 -7.00 -14.56
C THR A 43 36.69 -7.11 -14.83
N ILE A 44 37.48 -7.30 -13.77
CA ILE A 44 38.93 -7.48 -13.85
C ILE A 44 39.25 -8.97 -13.79
N ALA A 45 39.91 -9.49 -14.82
CA ALA A 45 40.53 -10.80 -14.82
C ALA A 45 41.94 -10.71 -14.21
N THR A 46 42.30 -11.62 -13.31
CA THR A 46 43.65 -11.72 -12.74
C THR A 46 44.37 -12.93 -13.31
N PHE A 47 45.55 -12.71 -13.89
CA PHE A 47 46.39 -13.77 -14.42
C PHE A 47 47.63 -13.98 -13.56
N THR A 48 47.97 -15.24 -13.32
CA THR A 48 49.21 -15.66 -12.66
C THR A 48 50.07 -16.43 -13.65
N GLY A 49 51.26 -15.92 -13.93
CA GLY A 49 52.29 -16.62 -14.71
C GLY A 49 53.37 -17.21 -13.81
N VAL A 50 53.90 -18.38 -14.17
CA VAL A 50 54.99 -19.08 -13.47
C VAL A 50 55.95 -19.70 -14.49
N GLY A 51 57.19 -19.97 -14.08
CA GLY A 51 58.19 -20.66 -14.91
C GLY A 51 58.90 -19.78 -15.95
N PHE A 52 58.83 -18.46 -15.80
CA PHE A 52 59.55 -17.48 -16.61
C PHE A 52 60.96 -17.23 -16.04
N GLN A 53 61.88 -16.63 -16.80
CA GLN A 53 63.20 -16.25 -16.28
C GLN A 53 63.10 -15.12 -15.23
N SER A 54 63.94 -15.19 -14.20
CA SER A 54 64.00 -14.18 -13.15
C SER A 54 64.23 -12.78 -13.73
N GLY A 55 63.33 -11.84 -13.43
CA GLY A 55 63.45 -10.44 -13.86
C GLY A 55 63.16 -10.21 -15.35
N GLU A 56 62.67 -11.21 -16.10
CA GLU A 56 62.40 -11.03 -17.53
C GLU A 56 61.12 -10.22 -17.79
N SER A 57 61.11 -9.50 -18.91
CA SER A 57 59.89 -8.89 -19.44
C SER A 57 59.05 -9.96 -20.14
N VAL A 58 57.76 -10.01 -19.82
CA VAL A 58 56.76 -10.89 -20.44
C VAL A 58 55.73 -10.02 -21.16
N HIS A 59 55.57 -10.22 -22.47
CA HIS A 59 54.50 -9.61 -23.25
C HIS A 59 53.23 -10.42 -23.05
N LEU A 60 52.17 -9.76 -22.57
CA LEU A 60 50.84 -10.33 -22.47
C LEU A 60 49.90 -9.73 -23.50
N GLN A 61 48.97 -10.55 -23.96
CA GLN A 61 47.85 -10.12 -24.77
C GLN A 61 46.65 -11.03 -24.51
N VAL A 62 45.45 -10.47 -24.45
CA VAL A 62 44.21 -11.25 -24.42
C VAL A 62 43.52 -11.07 -25.75
N LEU A 63 43.24 -12.17 -26.43
CA LEU A 63 42.55 -12.21 -27.72
C LEU A 63 41.33 -13.13 -27.63
N HIS A 64 40.42 -13.03 -28.59
CA HIS A 64 39.46 -14.10 -28.80
C HIS A 64 40.18 -15.41 -29.21
N SER A 65 39.70 -16.57 -28.72
CA SER A 65 40.35 -17.87 -28.99
C SER A 65 40.31 -18.26 -30.49
N ASN A 66 39.36 -17.68 -31.24
CA ASN A 66 39.31 -17.67 -32.70
C ASN A 66 39.65 -16.26 -33.24
N ILE A 67 40.09 -16.18 -34.51
CA ILE A 67 40.37 -14.88 -35.16
C ILE A 67 39.06 -14.07 -35.21
N TYR A 68 39.00 -12.94 -34.50
CA TYR A 68 37.83 -12.08 -34.44
C TYR A 68 38.14 -10.68 -35.00
N PRO A 69 37.26 -10.05 -35.82
CA PRO A 69 37.57 -8.79 -36.50
C PRO A 69 37.93 -7.61 -35.60
N ASP A 70 37.43 -7.63 -34.35
CA ASP A 70 37.63 -6.53 -33.40
C ASP A 70 38.89 -6.67 -32.53
N ASP A 71 39.62 -7.79 -32.64
CA ASP A 71 40.87 -8.03 -31.89
C ASP A 71 41.94 -6.96 -32.17
N THR A 72 41.83 -6.23 -33.31
CA THR A 72 42.74 -5.15 -33.72
C THR A 72 42.14 -3.75 -33.61
N ALA A 73 40.88 -3.63 -33.20
CA ALA A 73 40.13 -2.36 -33.22
C ALA A 73 39.90 -1.76 -31.82
N ASP A 74 40.05 -2.54 -30.75
CA ASP A 74 39.84 -2.11 -29.37
C ASP A 74 41.13 -2.17 -28.57
N VAL A 75 41.43 -1.06 -27.87
CA VAL A 75 42.62 -0.89 -27.02
C VAL A 75 42.66 -1.89 -25.86
N VAL A 76 41.52 -2.49 -25.48
CA VAL A 76 41.48 -3.52 -24.44
C VAL A 76 42.22 -4.79 -24.86
N HIS A 77 42.40 -5.05 -26.15
CA HIS A 77 43.15 -6.19 -26.68
C HIS A 77 44.62 -5.84 -27.00
N ASP A 78 45.06 -4.62 -26.72
CA ASP A 78 46.46 -4.21 -26.89
C ASP A 78 47.38 -5.05 -25.98
N SER A 79 48.56 -5.37 -26.49
CA SER A 79 49.57 -6.08 -25.71
C SER A 79 50.18 -5.17 -24.64
N TRP A 80 50.45 -5.71 -23.46
CA TRP A 80 51.14 -5.02 -22.37
C TRP A 80 52.29 -5.85 -21.80
N ILE A 81 53.15 -5.22 -21.00
CA ILE A 81 54.36 -5.85 -20.44
C ILE A 81 54.23 -5.99 -18.92
N VAL A 82 54.62 -7.14 -18.39
CA VAL A 82 54.85 -7.37 -16.95
C VAL A 82 56.25 -7.94 -16.74
N SER A 83 56.88 -7.64 -15.60
CA SER A 83 58.15 -8.24 -15.22
C SER A 83 57.93 -9.45 -14.32
N ALA A 84 58.57 -10.58 -14.63
CA ALA A 84 58.63 -11.73 -13.74
C ALA A 84 59.52 -11.42 -12.53
N ASP A 85 59.13 -11.90 -11.34
CA ASP A 85 59.88 -11.75 -10.11
C ASP A 85 61.15 -12.64 -10.08
N VAL A 86 61.88 -12.60 -8.97
CA VAL A 86 63.11 -13.39 -8.77
C VAL A 86 62.91 -14.91 -8.84
N ASN A 87 61.66 -15.37 -8.75
CA ASN A 87 61.26 -16.77 -8.84
C ASN A 87 60.60 -17.10 -10.19
N GLY A 88 60.60 -16.17 -11.16
CA GLY A 88 59.97 -16.40 -12.46
C GLY A 88 58.45 -16.31 -12.45
N LYS A 89 57.85 -15.67 -11.45
CA LYS A 89 56.40 -15.51 -11.29
C LYS A 89 55.97 -14.08 -11.57
N PHE A 90 54.78 -13.91 -12.14
CA PHE A 90 54.10 -12.61 -12.15
C PHE A 90 52.62 -12.76 -11.81
N VAL A 91 52.01 -11.65 -11.37
CA VAL A 91 50.55 -11.50 -11.26
C VAL A 91 50.18 -10.20 -11.94
N THR A 92 49.19 -10.23 -12.82
CA THR A 92 48.73 -9.06 -13.56
C THR A 92 47.21 -9.10 -13.75
N THR A 93 46.64 -7.98 -14.16
CA THR A 93 45.20 -7.82 -14.29
C THR A 93 44.84 -7.32 -15.68
N TRP A 94 43.72 -7.77 -16.22
CA TRP A 94 43.17 -7.34 -17.49
C TRP A 94 41.71 -6.96 -17.34
N GLN A 95 41.30 -5.86 -17.96
CA GLN A 95 39.91 -5.40 -17.91
C GLN A 95 39.10 -6.14 -18.98
N VAL A 96 38.12 -6.94 -18.57
CA VAL A 96 37.21 -7.62 -19.50
C VAL A 96 36.31 -6.56 -20.13
N SER A 97 36.27 -6.51 -21.46
CA SER A 97 35.44 -5.52 -22.13
C SER A 97 33.95 -5.77 -21.89
N ALA A 98 33.22 -4.69 -21.66
CA ALA A 98 31.80 -4.74 -21.34
C ALA A 98 30.89 -5.00 -22.55
N THR A 99 31.41 -4.89 -23.78
CA THR A 99 30.58 -4.78 -24.99
C THR A 99 30.82 -5.89 -26.02
N HIS A 100 32.06 -6.37 -26.21
CA HIS A 100 32.39 -7.33 -27.28
C HIS A 100 32.96 -8.67 -26.80
N CYS A 101 33.35 -8.80 -25.52
CA CYS A 101 33.82 -10.05 -24.93
C CYS A 101 32.67 -10.95 -24.45
N VAL A 102 31.42 -10.46 -24.60
CA VAL A 102 30.23 -11.14 -24.12
C VAL A 102 29.96 -12.41 -24.91
N GLY A 103 29.76 -13.54 -24.25
CA GLY A 103 29.48 -14.81 -24.91
C GLY A 103 30.72 -15.51 -25.49
N LYS A 104 31.92 -15.00 -25.26
CA LYS A 104 33.13 -15.41 -25.99
C LYS A 104 34.05 -16.30 -25.17
N ILE A 105 34.89 -17.06 -25.88
CA ILE A 105 36.06 -17.71 -25.31
C ILE A 105 37.25 -16.81 -25.59
N LEU A 106 37.91 -16.37 -24.54
CA LEU A 106 39.08 -15.50 -24.57
C LEU A 106 40.33 -16.31 -24.24
N ARG A 107 41.46 -15.94 -24.82
CA ARG A 107 42.77 -16.55 -24.63
C ARG A 107 43.76 -15.49 -24.16
N ALA A 108 44.29 -15.65 -22.95
CA ALA A 108 45.44 -14.90 -22.47
C ALA A 108 46.73 -15.58 -22.95
N ILE A 109 47.59 -14.85 -23.65
CA ILE A 109 48.87 -15.30 -24.20
C ILE A 109 49.99 -14.57 -23.43
N ALA A 110 51.04 -15.28 -23.04
CA ALA A 110 52.22 -14.74 -22.38
C ALA A 110 53.50 -15.18 -23.11
N ILE A 111 54.31 -14.21 -23.54
CA ILE A 111 55.56 -14.42 -24.29
C ILE A 111 56.75 -13.83 -23.52
N GLY A 112 57.62 -14.69 -22.98
CA GLY A 112 58.86 -14.28 -22.31
C GLY A 112 59.89 -13.76 -23.31
N GLN A 113 60.42 -12.56 -23.08
CA GLN A 113 61.29 -11.88 -24.05
C GLN A 113 62.74 -12.39 -24.01
N SER A 114 63.21 -12.89 -22.86
CA SER A 114 64.56 -13.46 -22.71
C SER A 114 64.53 -14.99 -22.79
N SER A 115 63.49 -15.60 -22.24
CA SER A 115 63.30 -17.06 -22.25
C SER A 115 62.76 -17.59 -23.58
N GLY A 116 62.01 -16.78 -24.34
CA GLY A 116 61.33 -17.23 -25.56
C GLY A 116 60.09 -18.09 -25.31
N GLU A 117 59.69 -18.27 -24.05
CA GLU A 117 58.53 -19.07 -23.64
C GLU A 117 57.24 -18.45 -24.20
N ASN A 118 56.37 -19.28 -24.77
CA ASN A 118 55.09 -18.84 -25.34
C ASN A 118 53.98 -19.77 -24.85
N VAL A 119 53.19 -19.28 -23.90
CA VAL A 119 52.17 -20.06 -23.17
C VAL A 119 50.85 -19.31 -23.17
N TRP A 120 49.75 -20.06 -23.02
CA TRP A 120 48.42 -19.48 -23.09
C TRP A 120 47.43 -20.17 -22.16
N HIS A 121 46.35 -19.46 -21.82
CA HIS A 121 45.24 -19.91 -21.00
C HIS A 121 43.90 -19.40 -21.53
N GLU A 122 42.85 -20.22 -21.52
CA GLU A 122 41.52 -19.86 -22.02
C GLU A 122 40.51 -19.67 -20.88
N PHE A 123 39.60 -18.70 -21.02
CA PHE A 123 38.52 -18.36 -20.07
C PHE A 123 37.28 -17.83 -20.82
N THR A 124 36.10 -17.78 -20.17
CA THR A 124 34.81 -17.52 -20.85
C THR A 124 34.02 -16.28 -20.36
N ASP A 125 32.89 -16.01 -21.05
CA ASP A 125 31.69 -15.29 -20.56
C ASP A 125 30.39 -15.85 -21.23
N PRO A 126 29.90 -17.08 -20.97
CA PRO A 126 29.01 -17.77 -21.89
C PRO A 126 27.51 -17.48 -21.69
N LEU A 127 26.79 -17.39 -22.81
CA LEU A 127 25.33 -17.53 -22.89
C LEU A 127 24.93 -18.96 -22.49
N ILE A 128 24.15 -19.15 -21.42
CA ILE A 128 23.74 -20.48 -20.97
C ILE A 128 22.36 -20.83 -21.54
N THR A 129 22.31 -21.91 -22.31
CA THR A 129 21.08 -22.37 -22.99
C THR A 129 20.61 -23.70 -22.41
N SER A 130 19.32 -23.85 -22.14
CA SER A 130 18.76 -25.12 -21.70
C SER A 130 18.81 -26.18 -22.82
N THR A 131 18.75 -27.45 -22.47
CA THR A 131 18.43 -28.51 -23.44
C THR A 131 16.97 -28.38 -23.87
N SER A 132 16.60 -28.94 -25.03
CA SER A 132 15.21 -28.96 -25.51
C SER A 132 14.27 -29.83 -24.65
N THR A 133 14.82 -30.74 -23.84
CA THR A 133 14.06 -31.48 -22.84
C THR A 133 13.69 -30.58 -21.65
N GLY A 134 14.57 -29.66 -21.29
CA GLY A 134 14.45 -28.87 -20.06
C GLY A 134 14.66 -29.74 -18.81
N GLY A 135 14.02 -29.34 -17.71
CA GLY A 135 14.15 -29.99 -16.42
C GLY A 135 14.27 -28.99 -15.27
N ASN A 136 14.73 -29.48 -14.11
CA ASN A 136 14.98 -28.62 -12.95
C ASN A 136 16.15 -27.65 -13.25
N TRP A 137 15.95 -26.35 -13.01
CA TRP A 137 16.99 -25.33 -13.14
C TRP A 137 18.31 -25.72 -12.47
N ASN A 138 18.29 -26.42 -11.33
CA ASN A 138 19.52 -26.79 -10.61
C ASN A 138 20.22 -28.05 -11.14
N SER A 139 19.66 -28.72 -12.15
CA SER A 139 20.24 -29.94 -12.72
C SER A 139 21.14 -29.58 -13.89
N GLY A 140 22.41 -30.01 -13.87
CA GLY A 140 23.32 -29.83 -15.01
C GLY A 140 22.75 -30.40 -16.30
N SER A 141 21.97 -31.48 -16.25
CA SER A 141 21.31 -32.07 -17.44
C SER A 141 20.27 -31.16 -18.11
N THR A 142 19.78 -30.14 -17.40
CA THR A 142 18.87 -29.14 -17.94
C THR A 142 19.59 -28.17 -18.89
N TRP A 143 20.92 -28.07 -18.79
CA TRP A 143 21.70 -27.05 -19.48
C TRP A 143 22.71 -27.67 -20.44
N VAL A 144 22.85 -27.06 -21.62
CA VAL A 144 23.86 -27.48 -22.59
C VAL A 144 25.24 -27.35 -21.96
N GLY A 145 26.04 -28.41 -22.02
CA GLY A 145 27.37 -28.46 -21.40
C GLY A 145 27.36 -28.70 -19.88
N GLY A 146 26.21 -28.87 -19.24
CA GLY A 146 26.14 -29.18 -17.81
C GLY A 146 26.21 -27.98 -16.86
N ASN A 147 26.29 -26.75 -17.41
CA ASN A 147 26.53 -25.52 -16.66
C ASN A 147 25.21 -24.95 -16.11
N VAL A 148 25.02 -25.00 -14.80
CA VAL A 148 23.83 -24.44 -14.14
C VAL A 148 23.96 -22.92 -14.04
N PRO A 149 22.94 -22.12 -14.46
CA PRO A 149 23.02 -20.67 -14.41
C PRO A 149 23.13 -20.07 -13.01
N LEU A 150 23.94 -19.01 -12.95
CA LEU A 150 24.23 -18.14 -11.84
C LEU A 150 23.76 -16.70 -12.12
N ALA A 151 23.87 -15.84 -11.11
CA ALA A 151 23.33 -14.48 -11.13
C ALA A 151 23.87 -13.56 -12.24
N ALA A 152 25.03 -13.87 -12.81
CA ALA A 152 25.67 -13.07 -13.86
C ALA A 152 25.29 -13.51 -15.27
N ASP A 153 24.63 -14.65 -15.40
CA ASP A 153 24.54 -15.34 -16.68
C ASP A 153 23.32 -14.86 -17.46
N ASP A 154 23.51 -14.70 -18.76
CA ASP A 154 22.41 -14.53 -19.70
C ASP A 154 21.84 -15.93 -20.02
N VAL A 155 20.56 -16.14 -19.71
CA VAL A 155 19.92 -17.47 -19.75
C VAL A 155 18.93 -17.56 -20.90
N VAL A 156 19.02 -18.65 -21.65
CA VAL A 156 18.12 -18.96 -22.76
C VAL A 156 17.38 -20.26 -22.49
N ILE A 157 16.05 -20.22 -22.53
CA ILE A 157 15.20 -21.40 -22.48
C ILE A 157 14.95 -21.85 -23.91
N ALA A 158 15.53 -22.99 -24.27
CA ALA A 158 15.53 -23.52 -25.63
C ALA A 158 14.13 -23.96 -26.08
N VAL A 159 13.91 -23.95 -27.39
CA VAL A 159 12.63 -24.35 -27.99
C VAL A 159 12.25 -25.77 -27.56
N GLY A 160 11.02 -25.94 -27.07
CA GLY A 160 10.49 -27.22 -26.59
C GLY A 160 10.77 -27.51 -25.11
N ALA A 161 11.67 -26.75 -24.48
CA ALA A 161 12.08 -26.99 -23.11
C ALA A 161 10.96 -26.62 -22.12
N THR A 162 10.80 -27.43 -21.07
CA THR A 162 10.11 -27.02 -19.85
C THR A 162 11.12 -26.96 -18.71
N VAL A 163 11.49 -25.75 -18.30
CA VAL A 163 12.42 -25.51 -17.19
C VAL A 163 11.64 -25.14 -15.94
N THR A 164 11.96 -25.76 -14.80
CA THR A 164 11.30 -25.50 -13.52
C THR A 164 12.29 -24.98 -12.48
N VAL A 165 11.96 -23.87 -11.83
CA VAL A 165 12.71 -23.34 -10.69
C VAL A 165 12.09 -23.88 -9.41
N ILE A 166 12.84 -24.67 -8.64
CA ILE A 166 12.35 -25.32 -7.41
C ILE A 166 13.11 -24.93 -6.14
N ASP A 167 14.12 -24.08 -6.27
CA ASP A 167 14.84 -23.40 -5.17
C ASP A 167 15.16 -21.97 -5.63
N ASP A 168 15.64 -21.11 -4.72
CA ASP A 168 16.00 -19.73 -5.05
C ASP A 168 17.12 -19.65 -6.10
N ARG A 169 16.92 -18.84 -7.15
CA ARG A 169 17.85 -18.69 -8.26
C ARG A 169 17.96 -17.25 -8.72
N SER A 170 19.05 -16.98 -9.43
CA SER A 170 19.32 -15.68 -10.02
C SER A 170 19.87 -15.82 -11.43
N ALA A 171 19.63 -14.81 -12.26
CA ALA A 171 20.19 -14.66 -13.60
C ALA A 171 20.40 -13.18 -13.93
N LYS A 172 21.22 -12.88 -14.93
CA LYS A 172 21.34 -11.52 -15.48
C LYS A 172 20.18 -11.22 -16.41
N SER A 173 19.89 -12.11 -17.35
CA SER A 173 18.69 -12.02 -18.20
C SER A 173 18.10 -13.39 -18.44
N VAL A 174 16.83 -13.43 -18.84
CA VAL A 174 16.15 -14.67 -19.24
C VAL A 174 15.42 -14.44 -20.54
N SER A 175 15.66 -15.29 -21.54
CA SER A 175 14.99 -15.26 -22.84
C SER A 175 14.38 -16.62 -23.15
N ILE A 176 13.06 -16.68 -23.34
CA ILE A 176 12.35 -17.85 -23.85
C ILE A 176 12.35 -17.77 -25.38
N LEU A 177 12.95 -18.74 -26.06
CA LEU A 177 13.11 -18.70 -27.52
C LEU A 177 11.80 -18.90 -28.27
N GLY A 178 11.66 -18.18 -29.38
CA GLY A 178 10.63 -18.40 -30.38
C GLY A 178 10.94 -19.63 -31.23
N GLY A 179 9.99 -20.56 -31.37
CA GLY A 179 10.19 -21.76 -32.18
C GLY A 179 8.94 -22.58 -32.43
N GLY A 180 9.12 -23.78 -32.97
CA GLY A 180 8.03 -24.67 -33.41
C GLY A 180 7.50 -25.62 -32.34
N SER A 181 7.81 -25.41 -31.07
CA SER A 181 7.36 -26.27 -29.96
C SER A 181 7.09 -25.44 -28.72
N ASN A 182 6.20 -25.93 -27.85
CA ASN A 182 5.85 -25.23 -26.63
C ASN A 182 7.07 -25.10 -25.73
N THR A 183 7.34 -23.89 -25.25
CA THR A 183 8.50 -23.62 -24.39
C THR A 183 8.02 -22.96 -23.11
N LYS A 184 8.50 -23.45 -21.96
CA LYS A 184 8.00 -23.02 -20.67
C LYS A 184 9.12 -22.80 -19.66
N LEU A 185 9.06 -21.68 -18.94
CA LEU A 185 9.74 -21.48 -17.67
C LEU A 185 8.70 -21.40 -16.56
N LEU A 186 8.80 -22.28 -15.57
CA LEU A 186 7.88 -22.34 -14.43
C LEU A 186 8.61 -22.04 -13.13
N ILE A 187 8.09 -21.10 -12.36
CA ILE A 187 8.59 -20.75 -11.02
C ILE A 187 7.65 -21.36 -9.98
N ASN A 188 8.13 -22.35 -9.22
CA ASN A 188 7.30 -23.14 -8.29
C ASN A 188 7.02 -22.41 -6.97
N SER A 189 6.35 -23.11 -6.05
CA SER A 189 5.97 -22.58 -4.74
C SER A 189 7.14 -22.28 -3.83
N GLY A 190 7.09 -21.12 -3.17
CA GLY A 190 8.00 -20.78 -2.08
C GLY A 190 9.42 -20.45 -2.51
N VAL A 191 9.68 -20.23 -3.79
CA VAL A 191 11.01 -19.93 -4.33
C VAL A 191 11.04 -18.57 -5.01
N ILE A 192 12.23 -17.99 -5.11
CA ILE A 192 12.48 -16.70 -5.76
C ILE A 192 13.36 -16.92 -7.00
N LEU A 193 12.94 -16.42 -8.16
CA LEU A 193 13.83 -16.16 -9.29
C LEU A 193 14.12 -14.66 -9.38
N THR A 194 15.39 -14.28 -9.22
CA THR A 194 15.84 -12.89 -9.36
C THR A 194 16.57 -12.68 -10.68
N VAL A 195 16.00 -11.89 -11.58
CA VAL A 195 16.63 -11.50 -12.84
C VAL A 195 17.04 -10.03 -12.74
N SER A 196 18.35 -9.74 -12.77
CA SER A 196 18.82 -8.36 -12.58
C SER A 196 18.56 -7.45 -13.78
N GLY A 197 18.46 -8.02 -14.98
CA GLY A 197 18.15 -7.35 -16.23
C GLY A 197 16.77 -7.73 -16.78
N ASN A 198 16.68 -7.89 -18.10
CA ASN A 198 15.42 -8.09 -18.80
C ASN A 198 14.97 -9.56 -18.79
N VAL A 199 13.65 -9.74 -18.84
CA VAL A 199 13.02 -11.03 -19.15
C VAL A 199 12.24 -10.90 -20.46
N THR A 200 12.47 -11.81 -21.39
CA THR A 200 11.88 -11.78 -22.74
C THR A 200 11.18 -13.10 -23.06
N ILE A 201 9.93 -13.01 -23.50
CA ILE A 201 9.16 -14.10 -24.09
C ILE A 201 9.04 -13.80 -25.58
N ASN A 202 9.77 -14.53 -26.41
CA ASN A 202 9.72 -14.33 -27.86
C ASN A 202 8.48 -15.00 -28.48
N ALA A 203 8.00 -14.42 -29.58
CA ALA A 203 6.89 -14.97 -30.35
C ALA A 203 7.18 -16.42 -30.81
N PRO A 204 6.23 -17.37 -30.66
CA PRO A 204 6.39 -18.69 -31.23
C PRO A 204 6.48 -18.66 -32.76
N GLY A 205 7.26 -19.58 -33.35
CA GLY A 205 7.51 -19.65 -34.78
C GLY A 205 6.43 -20.41 -35.57
N THR A 206 5.66 -21.29 -34.92
CA THR A 206 4.67 -22.17 -35.58
C THR A 206 3.29 -22.05 -34.94
N ASN A 207 2.23 -22.18 -35.74
CA ASN A 207 0.84 -22.10 -35.28
C ASN A 207 0.52 -23.06 -34.13
N SER A 208 -0.39 -22.64 -33.25
CA SER A 208 -0.85 -23.37 -32.05
C SER A 208 0.23 -23.65 -31.01
N ILE A 209 1.38 -22.98 -31.10
CA ILE A 209 2.45 -23.06 -30.10
C ILE A 209 2.33 -21.93 -29.09
N THR A 210 2.68 -22.24 -27.85
CA THR A 210 2.73 -21.31 -26.72
C THR A 210 4.13 -21.27 -26.13
N ASN A 211 4.65 -20.05 -25.98
CA ASN A 211 5.80 -19.75 -25.14
C ASN A 211 5.30 -19.13 -23.84
N GLU A 212 5.62 -19.75 -22.70
CA GLU A 212 5.04 -19.39 -21.40
C GLU A 212 6.12 -19.12 -20.35
N LEU A 213 6.04 -17.96 -19.71
CA LEU A 213 6.62 -17.74 -18.39
C LEU A 213 5.51 -17.83 -17.36
N ALA A 214 5.54 -18.89 -16.55
CA ALA A 214 4.54 -19.17 -15.53
C ALA A 214 5.11 -18.89 -14.13
N VAL A 215 4.49 -17.96 -13.44
CA VAL A 215 4.72 -17.72 -12.01
C VAL A 215 3.66 -18.50 -11.24
N GLY A 216 4.10 -19.60 -10.63
CA GLY A 216 3.32 -20.42 -9.72
C GLY A 216 3.00 -19.64 -8.44
N THR A 217 3.24 -20.23 -7.28
CA THR A 217 3.03 -19.58 -5.98
C THR A 217 4.33 -18.96 -5.42
N GLY A 218 5.42 -18.96 -6.21
CA GLY A 218 6.70 -18.32 -5.87
C GLY A 218 6.77 -16.84 -6.23
N THR A 219 7.99 -16.29 -6.24
CA THR A 219 8.28 -14.89 -6.56
C THR A 219 9.20 -14.77 -7.77
N LEU A 220 8.87 -13.85 -8.68
CA LEU A 220 9.74 -13.42 -9.76
C LEU A 220 10.13 -11.96 -9.54
N THR A 221 11.42 -11.66 -9.46
CA THR A 221 11.93 -10.28 -9.41
C THR A 221 12.66 -9.97 -10.71
N ILE A 222 12.33 -8.85 -11.36
CA ILE A 222 12.92 -8.40 -12.62
C ILE A 222 13.44 -6.97 -12.42
N GLY A 223 14.75 -6.78 -12.55
CA GLY A 223 15.40 -5.47 -12.46
C GLY A 223 15.28 -4.64 -13.73
N GLY A 224 15.13 -5.27 -14.89
CA GLY A 224 14.88 -4.63 -16.18
C GLY A 224 13.42 -4.66 -16.62
N ASN A 225 13.19 -4.72 -17.93
CA ASN A 225 11.87 -4.81 -18.55
C ASN A 225 11.39 -6.27 -18.65
N LEU A 226 10.07 -6.45 -18.67
CA LEU A 226 9.40 -7.67 -19.09
C LEU A 226 8.86 -7.48 -20.51
N SER A 227 9.41 -8.22 -21.47
CA SER A 227 8.94 -8.24 -22.86
C SER A 227 8.12 -9.50 -23.11
N VAL A 228 6.88 -9.35 -23.56
CA VAL A 228 5.99 -10.46 -23.91
C VAL A 228 5.53 -10.29 -25.35
N ASP A 229 5.97 -11.19 -26.23
CA ASP A 229 5.60 -11.17 -27.64
C ASP A 229 4.85 -12.44 -28.05
N GLY A 230 3.82 -12.25 -28.87
CA GLY A 230 3.10 -13.32 -29.57
C GLY A 230 3.25 -13.12 -31.07
N ALA A 231 2.40 -13.73 -31.91
CA ALA A 231 2.33 -13.34 -33.33
C ALA A 231 1.01 -12.67 -33.66
N ASN A 232 0.96 -11.95 -34.79
CA ASN A 232 -0.31 -11.51 -35.37
C ASN A 232 -1.04 -12.64 -36.11
N GLY A 233 -2.38 -12.62 -36.04
CA GLY A 233 -3.27 -13.50 -36.83
C GLY A 233 -3.85 -14.72 -36.10
N GLY A 234 -4.76 -15.43 -36.78
CA GLY A 234 -5.53 -16.58 -36.24
C GLY A 234 -4.74 -17.88 -36.02
N GLY A 235 -3.42 -17.86 -36.24
CA GLY A 235 -2.55 -19.03 -36.07
C GLY A 235 -2.30 -19.45 -34.62
N GLY A 236 -2.76 -18.68 -33.61
CA GLY A 236 -2.70 -19.08 -32.20
C GLY A 236 -1.28 -19.20 -31.63
N ARG A 237 -0.33 -18.41 -32.13
CA ARG A 237 1.08 -18.37 -31.69
C ARG A 237 1.21 -17.43 -30.50
N LYS A 238 1.10 -17.97 -29.28
CA LYS A 238 0.91 -17.18 -28.06
C LYS A 238 2.21 -17.01 -27.27
N GLY A 239 2.51 -15.78 -26.91
CA GLY A 239 3.43 -15.49 -25.80
C GLY A 239 2.60 -15.21 -24.56
N ILE A 240 2.80 -15.99 -23.50
CA ILE A 240 2.00 -15.91 -22.28
C ILE A 240 2.90 -15.64 -21.09
N PHE A 241 2.59 -14.56 -20.38
CA PHE A 241 3.04 -14.39 -19.01
C PHE A 241 1.88 -14.72 -18.07
N SER A 242 1.98 -15.83 -17.33
CA SER A 242 0.92 -16.29 -16.44
C SER A 242 1.32 -16.18 -14.98
N ILE A 243 0.37 -15.78 -14.13
CA ILE A 243 0.55 -15.64 -12.68
C ILE A 243 -0.61 -16.36 -12.00
N SER A 244 -0.29 -17.37 -11.19
CA SER A 244 -1.30 -18.08 -10.38
C SER A 244 -1.55 -17.32 -9.08
N SER A 245 -0.89 -17.68 -7.97
CA SER A 245 -0.97 -16.97 -6.69
C SER A 245 0.37 -16.37 -6.23
N GLY A 246 1.38 -16.39 -7.08
CA GLY A 246 2.72 -15.86 -6.82
C GLY A 246 2.79 -14.34 -6.93
N THR A 247 3.98 -13.81 -6.65
CA THR A 247 4.27 -12.37 -6.69
C THR A 247 5.30 -12.06 -7.76
N VAL A 248 5.11 -10.96 -8.50
CA VAL A 248 6.07 -10.46 -9.48
C VAL A 248 6.46 -9.05 -9.08
N ASN A 249 7.76 -8.81 -8.93
CA ASN A 249 8.33 -7.49 -8.67
C ASN A 249 9.05 -7.01 -9.93
N LEU A 250 8.46 -6.10 -10.68
CA LEU A 250 9.05 -5.57 -11.90
C LEU A 250 9.50 -4.12 -11.70
N ALA A 251 10.80 -3.88 -11.81
CA ALA A 251 11.39 -2.54 -11.73
C ALA A 251 11.20 -1.75 -13.04
N GLY A 252 11.28 -2.41 -14.20
CA GLY A 252 11.12 -1.78 -15.50
C GLY A 252 9.68 -1.78 -16.03
N ASN A 253 9.58 -1.72 -17.37
CA ASN A 253 8.33 -1.66 -18.10
C ASN A 253 7.82 -3.05 -18.49
N ILE A 254 6.51 -3.16 -18.67
CA ILE A 254 5.89 -4.27 -19.40
C ILE A 254 5.75 -3.83 -20.86
N ILE A 255 6.29 -4.62 -21.79
CA ILE A 255 6.40 -4.26 -23.20
C ILE A 255 5.84 -5.40 -24.06
N ASN A 256 5.00 -5.06 -25.03
CA ASN A 256 4.77 -5.90 -26.21
C ASN A 256 5.56 -5.29 -27.39
N PRO A 257 6.77 -5.81 -27.69
CA PRO A 257 7.72 -5.12 -28.57
C PRO A 257 7.22 -5.01 -30.02
N SER A 258 6.41 -5.98 -30.45
CA SER A 258 5.94 -6.09 -31.83
C SER A 258 4.47 -5.69 -31.98
N ASN A 259 3.81 -5.25 -30.90
CA ASN A 259 2.37 -4.96 -30.85
C ASN A 259 1.50 -6.11 -31.40
N ASN A 260 1.92 -7.34 -31.14
CA ASN A 260 1.27 -8.55 -31.66
C ASN A 260 0.04 -8.93 -30.82
N SER A 261 -1.01 -9.41 -31.50
CA SER A 261 -2.31 -9.72 -30.86
C SER A 261 -2.31 -10.92 -29.91
N ASN A 262 -1.41 -11.88 -30.11
CA ASN A 262 -1.33 -13.09 -29.29
C ASN A 262 -0.35 -12.96 -28.10
N ALA A 263 0.10 -11.74 -27.76
CA ALA A 263 0.79 -11.49 -26.49
C ALA A 263 -0.24 -11.40 -25.36
N GLN A 264 -0.04 -12.17 -24.29
CA GLN A 264 -1.01 -12.29 -23.19
C GLN A 264 -0.37 -12.16 -21.81
N ILE A 265 -1.06 -11.44 -20.93
CA ILE A 265 -0.85 -11.52 -19.48
C ILE A 265 -2.09 -12.15 -18.87
N VAL A 266 -1.90 -13.20 -18.08
CA VAL A 266 -2.98 -14.04 -17.57
C VAL A 266 -2.82 -14.27 -16.08
N PHE A 267 -3.79 -13.80 -15.29
CA PHE A 267 -3.94 -14.27 -13.93
C PHE A 267 -4.83 -15.52 -13.91
N SER A 268 -4.26 -16.65 -13.49
CA SER A 268 -4.99 -17.90 -13.25
C SER A 268 -5.43 -18.06 -11.79
N GLY A 269 -5.01 -17.14 -10.92
CA GLY A 269 -5.36 -17.12 -9.50
C GLY A 269 -5.29 -15.71 -8.91
N SER A 270 -4.97 -15.60 -7.63
CA SER A 270 -4.95 -14.35 -6.85
C SER A 270 -3.57 -13.67 -6.77
N GLY A 271 -2.69 -13.95 -7.73
CA GLY A 271 -1.32 -13.47 -7.73
C GLY A 271 -1.22 -11.94 -7.84
N ILE A 272 -0.02 -11.42 -7.60
CA ILE A 272 0.27 -9.99 -7.57
C ILE A 272 1.34 -9.67 -8.61
N LEU A 273 1.09 -8.67 -9.45
CA LEU A 273 2.08 -8.09 -10.36
C LEU A 273 2.32 -6.63 -9.98
N LYS A 274 3.49 -6.38 -9.39
CA LYS A 274 3.97 -5.05 -9.02
C LYS A 274 4.78 -4.48 -10.17
N VAL A 275 4.44 -3.27 -10.60
CA VAL A 275 5.06 -2.60 -11.75
C VAL A 275 5.54 -1.23 -11.29
N ALA A 276 6.85 -1.01 -11.29
CA ALA A 276 7.45 0.30 -10.98
C ALA A 276 7.63 1.17 -12.22
N GLY A 277 7.84 0.56 -13.39
CA GLY A 277 7.84 1.25 -14.68
C GLY A 277 6.43 1.49 -15.24
N SER A 278 6.30 1.46 -16.56
CA SER A 278 5.06 1.71 -17.30
C SER A 278 4.55 0.45 -18.01
N PHE A 279 3.26 0.43 -18.28
CA PHE A 279 2.61 -0.60 -19.10
C PHE A 279 2.56 -0.10 -20.56
N SER A 280 3.48 -0.55 -21.40
CA SER A 280 3.48 -0.30 -22.85
C SER A 280 2.87 -1.50 -23.58
N TRP A 281 1.58 -1.71 -23.33
CA TRP A 281 0.82 -2.86 -23.82
C TRP A 281 -0.13 -2.37 -24.90
N GLY A 282 0.25 -2.57 -26.16
CA GLY A 282 -0.53 -2.08 -27.29
C GLY A 282 -1.90 -2.75 -27.40
N GLY A 283 -2.86 -2.04 -28.02
CA GLY A 283 -4.30 -2.37 -28.00
C GLY A 283 -4.71 -3.71 -28.62
N ASN A 284 -3.80 -4.41 -29.30
CA ASN A 284 -4.06 -5.74 -29.85
C ASN A 284 -3.83 -6.88 -28.85
N SER A 285 -3.12 -6.61 -27.74
CA SER A 285 -2.70 -7.61 -26.76
C SER A 285 -3.86 -8.01 -25.83
N THR A 286 -3.81 -9.22 -25.26
CA THR A 286 -4.85 -9.69 -24.33
C THR A 286 -4.40 -9.59 -22.88
N PHE A 287 -5.26 -9.10 -22.00
CA PHE A 287 -5.07 -9.18 -20.55
C PHE A 287 -6.26 -9.91 -19.93
N ILE A 288 -5.97 -10.92 -19.11
CA ILE A 288 -6.98 -11.71 -18.42
C ILE A 288 -6.80 -11.49 -16.91
N PRO A 289 -7.67 -10.69 -16.27
CA PRO A 289 -7.46 -10.26 -14.88
C PRO A 289 -7.60 -11.37 -13.83
N GLY A 290 -8.31 -12.47 -14.15
CA GLY A 290 -8.61 -13.53 -13.19
C GLY A 290 -9.11 -12.98 -11.86
N THR A 291 -8.51 -13.43 -10.77
CA THR A 291 -8.69 -12.84 -9.42
C THR A 291 -7.45 -12.07 -8.94
N GLY A 292 -6.57 -11.69 -9.86
CA GLY A 292 -5.26 -11.12 -9.56
C GLY A 292 -5.28 -9.64 -9.19
N THR A 293 -4.12 -9.18 -8.71
CA THR A 293 -3.88 -7.79 -8.33
C THR A 293 -2.76 -7.20 -9.19
N ILE A 294 -3.02 -6.04 -9.77
CA ILE A 294 -1.98 -5.17 -10.33
C ILE A 294 -1.65 -4.09 -9.31
N GLU A 295 -0.37 -3.91 -8.98
CA GLU A 295 0.11 -2.88 -8.07
C GLU A 295 1.05 -1.91 -8.81
N TYR A 296 0.67 -0.63 -8.91
CA TYR A 296 1.54 0.44 -9.42
C TYR A 296 2.36 1.02 -8.26
N ASN A 297 3.64 0.65 -8.17
CA ASN A 297 4.51 0.93 -7.02
C ASN A 297 5.71 1.85 -7.34
N GLY A 298 5.76 2.46 -8.53
CA GLY A 298 6.77 3.46 -8.90
C GLY A 298 6.57 4.81 -8.21
N ALA A 299 7.22 5.89 -8.69
CA ALA A 299 6.95 7.25 -8.21
C ALA A 299 5.87 7.94 -9.08
N ALA A 300 6.26 8.54 -10.20
CA ALA A 300 5.30 8.98 -11.21
C ALA A 300 4.99 7.83 -12.18
N GLN A 301 3.71 7.50 -12.37
CA GLN A 301 3.30 6.46 -13.31
C GLN A 301 2.04 6.87 -14.03
N THR A 302 1.88 6.31 -15.22
CA THR A 302 0.61 6.35 -15.92
C THR A 302 -0.07 5.01 -15.72
N ILE A 303 -1.32 5.04 -15.28
CA ILE A 303 -2.22 3.89 -15.30
C ILE A 303 -2.69 3.74 -16.75
N LEU A 304 -1.73 3.30 -17.58
CA LEU A 304 -1.93 2.67 -18.87
C LEU A 304 -2.16 1.21 -18.55
N GLY A 305 -3.24 0.63 -19.03
CA GLY A 305 -3.43 -0.79 -18.81
C GLY A 305 -4.75 -1.29 -19.34
N PRO A 306 -5.03 -2.58 -19.13
CA PRO A 306 -6.23 -3.22 -19.65
C PRO A 306 -7.48 -2.43 -19.24
N ALA A 307 -8.50 -2.45 -20.10
CA ALA A 307 -9.78 -1.81 -19.81
C ALA A 307 -10.46 -2.36 -18.55
N SER A 308 -10.00 -3.49 -18.00
CA SER A 308 -10.56 -4.13 -16.82
C SER A 308 -9.49 -4.74 -15.92
N TYR A 309 -9.59 -4.45 -14.62
CA TYR A 309 -8.82 -5.06 -13.55
C TYR A 309 -9.77 -5.83 -12.63
N TYR A 310 -9.29 -6.89 -12.00
CA TYR A 310 -9.99 -7.47 -10.86
C TYR A 310 -9.69 -6.67 -9.60
N LYS A 311 -8.42 -6.64 -9.19
CA LYS A 311 -7.90 -5.73 -8.17
C LYS A 311 -6.82 -4.81 -8.75
N LEU A 312 -6.85 -3.56 -8.34
CA LEU A 312 -5.85 -2.54 -8.66
C LEU A 312 -5.40 -1.88 -7.35
N SER A 313 -4.11 -1.71 -7.16
CA SER A 313 -3.57 -0.98 -6.03
C SER A 313 -2.45 -0.02 -6.42
N THR A 314 -2.25 1.01 -5.61
CA THR A 314 -1.12 1.94 -5.74
C THR A 314 -0.34 1.97 -4.44
N THR A 315 0.99 1.94 -4.52
CA THR A 315 1.88 2.04 -3.35
C THR A 315 3.09 2.91 -3.67
N GLY A 316 3.94 3.16 -2.68
CA GLY A 316 5.10 4.04 -2.82
C GLY A 316 4.70 5.52 -2.73
N SER A 317 5.06 6.31 -3.75
CA SER A 317 4.84 7.77 -3.74
C SER A 317 4.41 8.28 -5.11
N GLY A 318 4.20 9.60 -5.21
CA GLY A 318 3.98 10.28 -6.49
C GLY A 318 2.57 10.15 -7.06
N ILE A 319 2.40 10.68 -8.28
CA ILE A 319 1.12 10.75 -8.99
C ILE A 319 1.01 9.58 -9.97
N LYS A 320 -0.14 8.89 -9.92
CA LYS A 320 -0.58 7.82 -10.79
C LYS A 320 -1.69 8.36 -11.67
N SER A 321 -1.35 8.74 -12.89
CA SER A 321 -2.26 9.43 -13.79
C SER A 321 -3.04 8.44 -14.66
N MET A 322 -4.36 8.55 -14.69
CA MET A 322 -5.19 7.80 -15.61
C MET A 322 -4.93 8.23 -17.06
N ASN A 323 -4.90 7.30 -18.01
CA ASN A 323 -4.79 7.62 -19.45
C ASN A 323 -5.85 6.93 -20.31
N THR A 324 -6.76 6.19 -19.68
CA THR A 324 -7.87 5.52 -20.35
C THR A 324 -8.96 5.28 -19.32
N GLY A 325 -10.18 5.02 -19.80
CA GLY A 325 -11.24 4.51 -18.94
C GLY A 325 -10.95 3.07 -18.52
N ILE A 326 -11.21 2.74 -17.25
CA ILE A 326 -11.00 1.40 -16.70
C ILE A 326 -12.21 0.92 -15.91
N THR A 327 -12.34 -0.39 -15.75
CA THR A 327 -13.31 -1.03 -14.86
C THR A 327 -12.58 -1.84 -13.79
N ILE A 328 -13.03 -1.73 -12.55
CA ILE A 328 -12.54 -2.48 -11.41
C ILE A 328 -13.63 -3.42 -10.92
N ALA A 329 -13.37 -4.72 -11.04
CA ALA A 329 -14.36 -5.74 -10.71
C ALA A 329 -14.44 -6.09 -9.21
N ASN A 330 -13.40 -5.80 -8.41
CA ASN A 330 -13.37 -6.17 -6.99
C ASN A 330 -12.86 -5.07 -6.05
N THR A 331 -11.61 -4.61 -6.19
CA THR A 331 -11.08 -3.58 -5.27
C THR A 331 -10.11 -2.65 -5.98
N PHE A 332 -10.27 -1.34 -5.71
CA PHE A 332 -9.26 -0.34 -6.03
C PHE A 332 -8.70 0.24 -4.73
N ASP A 333 -7.46 -0.09 -4.39
CA ASP A 333 -6.74 0.41 -3.23
C ASP A 333 -5.80 1.56 -3.61
N ILE A 334 -6.20 2.80 -3.32
CA ILE A 334 -5.33 3.96 -3.43
C ILE A 334 -4.50 4.04 -2.15
N GLY A 335 -3.25 3.58 -2.20
CA GLY A 335 -2.40 3.46 -1.01
C GLY A 335 -1.88 4.80 -0.49
N SER A 336 -1.56 4.83 0.81
CA SER A 336 -0.96 5.98 1.48
C SER A 336 0.31 6.46 0.78
N GLY A 337 0.51 7.77 0.69
CA GLY A 337 1.67 8.37 0.03
C GLY A 337 1.52 8.54 -1.49
N THR A 338 0.51 7.91 -2.11
CA THR A 338 0.23 8.03 -3.54
C THR A 338 -0.93 8.98 -3.84
N THR A 339 -0.93 9.55 -5.04
CA THR A 339 -2.09 10.23 -5.62
C THR A 339 -2.54 9.49 -6.87
N VAL A 340 -3.80 9.08 -6.98
CA VAL A 340 -4.41 8.69 -8.26
C VAL A 340 -5.11 9.91 -8.84
N ASP A 341 -4.74 10.31 -10.04
CA ASP A 341 -5.38 11.41 -10.76
C ASP A 341 -6.29 10.87 -11.86
N ALA A 342 -7.59 11.10 -11.70
CA ALA A 342 -8.62 10.71 -12.67
C ALA A 342 -8.44 11.40 -14.02
N LEU A 343 -7.77 12.57 -14.04
CA LEU A 343 -7.65 13.43 -15.21
C LEU A 343 -9.01 13.59 -15.90
N GLY A 344 -9.11 13.32 -17.20
CA GLY A 344 -10.36 13.40 -17.95
C GLY A 344 -11.07 12.06 -18.16
N PHE A 345 -10.68 11.00 -17.44
CA PHE A 345 -11.12 9.63 -17.72
C PHE A 345 -12.15 9.10 -16.72
N THR A 346 -12.95 8.13 -17.18
CA THR A 346 -13.96 7.45 -16.38
C THR A 346 -13.42 6.16 -15.77
N THR A 347 -13.52 6.03 -14.46
CA THR A 347 -13.27 4.76 -13.75
C THR A 347 -14.59 4.16 -13.28
N THR A 348 -14.90 2.94 -13.70
CA THR A 348 -16.08 2.20 -13.20
C THR A 348 -15.66 1.28 -12.07
N ILE A 349 -16.29 1.40 -10.91
CA ILE A 349 -16.15 0.46 -9.80
C ILE A 349 -17.41 -0.40 -9.77
N SER A 350 -17.31 -1.67 -10.14
CA SER A 350 -18.46 -2.58 -10.33
C SER A 350 -19.36 -2.71 -9.09
N GLY A 351 -20.59 -3.17 -9.28
CA GLY A 351 -21.47 -3.54 -8.17
C GLY A 351 -20.86 -4.69 -7.38
N ALA A 352 -20.76 -4.53 -6.06
CA ALA A 352 -19.98 -5.33 -5.10
C ALA A 352 -18.47 -5.03 -5.02
N ALA A 353 -17.94 -4.12 -5.84
CA ALA A 353 -16.55 -3.68 -5.72
C ALA A 353 -16.39 -2.52 -4.73
N THR A 354 -15.17 -2.39 -4.20
CA THR A 354 -14.81 -1.38 -3.20
C THR A 354 -13.72 -0.46 -3.71
N LEU A 355 -13.88 0.85 -3.49
CA LEU A 355 -12.85 1.87 -3.64
C LEU A 355 -12.33 2.26 -2.26
N ASN A 356 -11.07 1.91 -1.97
CA ASN A 356 -10.39 2.28 -0.74
C ASN A 356 -9.47 3.47 -1.00
N VAL A 357 -9.66 4.57 -0.29
CA VAL A 357 -8.85 5.79 -0.43
C VAL A 357 -8.03 6.01 0.83
N ASN A 358 -6.79 5.51 0.84
CA ASN A 358 -5.80 5.73 1.90
C ASN A 358 -4.74 6.77 1.50
N GLY A 359 -4.58 7.05 0.21
CA GLY A 359 -3.80 8.15 -0.34
C GLY A 359 -4.69 9.33 -0.76
N THR A 360 -4.39 9.93 -1.90
CA THR A 360 -5.23 10.98 -2.51
C THR A 360 -5.88 10.47 -3.79
N LEU A 361 -7.20 10.58 -3.91
CA LEU A 361 -7.91 10.54 -5.18
C LEU A 361 -8.11 11.98 -5.67
N ASN A 362 -7.54 12.32 -6.81
CA ASN A 362 -7.56 13.65 -7.39
C ASN A 362 -8.42 13.67 -8.66
N PHE A 363 -9.40 14.57 -8.70
CA PHE A 363 -10.10 14.94 -9.92
C PHE A 363 -9.54 16.30 -10.35
N SER A 364 -8.44 16.29 -11.10
CA SER A 364 -7.78 17.52 -11.61
C SER A 364 -8.50 18.15 -12.80
N ASN A 365 -9.39 17.40 -13.45
CA ASN A 365 -10.21 17.83 -14.58
C ASN A 365 -11.67 17.44 -14.31
N SER A 366 -12.60 18.33 -14.62
CA SER A 366 -14.04 18.16 -14.36
C SER A 366 -14.71 17.08 -15.21
N SER A 367 -14.06 16.55 -16.25
CA SER A 367 -14.59 15.42 -17.03
C SER A 367 -14.17 14.05 -16.47
N GLY A 368 -13.18 14.01 -15.56
CA GLY A 368 -12.80 12.78 -14.88
C GLY A 368 -13.82 12.42 -13.81
N LEU A 369 -14.21 11.15 -13.76
CA LEU A 369 -15.22 10.68 -12.82
C LEU A 369 -14.99 9.23 -12.40
N PHE A 370 -15.46 8.90 -11.21
CA PHE A 370 -15.58 7.54 -10.72
C PHE A 370 -17.06 7.19 -10.61
N GLN A 371 -17.48 6.11 -11.27
CA GLN A 371 -18.88 5.72 -11.32
C GLN A 371 -19.13 4.34 -10.71
N SER A 372 -20.33 4.14 -10.16
CA SER A 372 -20.77 2.82 -9.70
C SER A 372 -20.94 1.85 -10.86
N GLY A 373 -21.12 0.56 -10.60
CA GLY A 373 -21.63 -0.38 -11.59
C GLY A 373 -23.06 -0.03 -12.03
N THR A 374 -23.55 -0.65 -13.11
CA THR A 374 -24.94 -0.54 -13.57
C THR A 374 -25.92 -1.41 -12.77
N THR A 375 -25.40 -2.26 -11.90
CA THR A 375 -26.17 -3.08 -10.95
C THR A 375 -25.39 -3.19 -9.65
N GLY A 376 -26.06 -3.54 -8.56
CA GLY A 376 -25.43 -3.79 -7.26
C GLY A 376 -24.96 -2.53 -6.54
N VAL A 377 -24.20 -2.73 -5.46
CA VAL A 377 -23.75 -1.68 -4.55
C VAL A 377 -22.24 -1.52 -4.64
N THR A 378 -21.79 -0.32 -4.97
CA THR A 378 -20.39 0.10 -4.94
C THR A 378 -20.09 0.76 -3.59
N THR A 379 -18.98 0.40 -2.95
CA THR A 379 -18.61 0.95 -1.64
C THR A 379 -17.37 1.84 -1.74
N LEU A 380 -17.46 3.05 -1.21
CA LEU A 380 -16.30 3.90 -0.93
C LEU A 380 -15.90 3.72 0.54
N ILE A 381 -14.61 3.51 0.80
CA ILE A 381 -14.03 3.50 2.14
C ILE A 381 -12.89 4.52 2.19
N MET A 382 -13.05 5.52 3.03
CA MET A 382 -11.99 6.50 3.33
C MET A 382 -11.11 6.00 4.46
N GLY A 383 -9.79 6.00 4.25
CA GLY A 383 -8.81 5.86 5.33
C GLY A 383 -8.71 7.16 6.15
N SER A 384 -8.12 7.09 7.35
CA SER A 384 -8.00 8.24 8.26
C SER A 384 -7.26 9.43 7.64
N ILE A 385 -6.21 9.16 6.85
CA ILE A 385 -5.45 10.15 6.07
C ILE A 385 -5.90 10.26 4.61
N GLY A 386 -6.91 9.49 4.22
CA GLY A 386 -7.44 9.45 2.87
C GLY A 386 -7.99 10.80 2.44
N LYS A 387 -7.74 11.20 1.20
CA LYS A 387 -8.23 12.48 0.67
C LYS A 387 -8.87 12.30 -0.69
N ILE A 388 -10.04 12.92 -0.90
CA ILE A 388 -10.60 13.13 -2.24
C ILE A 388 -10.54 14.62 -2.55
N ARG A 389 -9.90 15.01 -3.65
CA ARG A 389 -9.85 16.39 -4.15
C ARG A 389 -10.68 16.50 -5.42
N THR A 390 -11.60 17.46 -5.47
CA THR A 390 -12.48 17.68 -6.64
C THR A 390 -12.43 19.11 -7.16
N VAL A 391 -12.32 19.24 -8.49
CA VAL A 391 -12.55 20.49 -9.23
C VAL A 391 -13.90 20.51 -9.95
N ASP A 392 -14.75 19.51 -9.76
CA ASP A 392 -16.05 19.43 -10.40
C ASP A 392 -16.97 20.56 -9.89
N ASN A 393 -17.63 21.25 -10.82
CA ASN A 393 -18.52 22.36 -10.50
C ASN A 393 -19.83 21.90 -9.83
N LEU A 394 -20.28 20.67 -10.09
CA LEU A 394 -21.45 20.05 -9.47
C LEU A 394 -21.12 19.41 -8.11
N GLY A 395 -19.83 19.27 -7.83
CA GLY A 395 -19.29 18.83 -6.55
C GLY A 395 -18.93 17.35 -6.52
N LEU A 396 -18.92 16.78 -5.30
CA LEU A 396 -18.39 15.43 -5.10
C LEU A 396 -19.33 14.33 -5.62
N GLY A 397 -20.65 14.46 -5.52
CA GLY A 397 -21.59 13.36 -5.79
C GLY A 397 -21.54 12.26 -4.70
N PRO A 398 -22.39 11.22 -4.69
CA PRO A 398 -22.90 10.60 -5.90
C PRO A 398 -24.08 11.35 -6.53
N ALA A 399 -23.90 11.82 -7.76
CA ALA A 399 -24.94 12.46 -8.56
C ALA A 399 -24.57 12.36 -10.05
N ALA A 400 -25.53 12.61 -10.94
CA ALA A 400 -25.22 12.68 -12.37
C ALA A 400 -24.20 13.81 -12.64
N ASN A 401 -23.17 13.51 -13.43
CA ASN A 401 -22.12 14.44 -13.83
C ASN A 401 -21.27 15.05 -12.68
N ALA A 402 -21.25 14.43 -11.50
CA ALA A 402 -20.35 14.80 -10.40
C ALA A 402 -19.05 13.96 -10.41
N SER A 403 -18.11 14.22 -9.51
CA SER A 403 -16.86 13.43 -9.43
C SER A 403 -17.12 11.95 -9.10
N LEU A 404 -18.09 11.69 -8.22
CA LEU A 404 -18.67 10.38 -7.99
C LEU A 404 -20.03 10.33 -8.68
N VAL A 405 -20.23 9.35 -9.56
CA VAL A 405 -21.45 9.20 -10.36
C VAL A 405 -22.16 7.90 -10.03
N THR A 406 -23.47 7.95 -9.84
CA THR A 406 -24.32 6.75 -9.77
C THR A 406 -24.79 6.41 -11.18
N GLN A 407 -24.39 5.26 -11.71
CA GLN A 407 -24.96 4.74 -12.95
C GLN A 407 -26.40 4.25 -12.73
N SER A 408 -27.21 4.28 -13.78
CA SER A 408 -28.57 3.72 -13.76
C SER A 408 -28.54 2.25 -13.30
N GLY A 409 -29.33 1.92 -12.28
CA GLY A 409 -29.39 0.60 -11.65
C GLY A 409 -28.31 0.30 -10.60
N GLY A 410 -27.29 1.16 -10.46
CA GLY A 410 -26.26 1.07 -9.43
C GLY A 410 -26.57 1.87 -8.18
N THR A 411 -25.76 1.70 -7.14
CA THR A 411 -25.82 2.49 -5.90
C THR A 411 -24.43 2.66 -5.30
N TRP A 412 -24.23 3.74 -4.54
CA TRP A 412 -23.04 3.99 -3.74
C TRP A 412 -23.34 3.89 -2.24
N ILE A 413 -22.43 3.30 -1.48
CA ILE A 413 -22.28 3.52 -0.04
C ILE A 413 -21.07 4.42 0.16
N THR A 414 -21.28 5.62 0.71
CA THR A 414 -20.22 6.61 0.98
C THR A 414 -20.17 7.05 2.44
N SER A 415 -20.78 6.31 3.36
CA SER A 415 -20.89 6.68 4.78
C SER A 415 -19.53 6.87 5.47
N SER A 416 -18.45 6.27 4.95
CA SER A 416 -17.10 6.47 5.48
C SER A 416 -16.61 7.92 5.36
N ILE A 417 -17.15 8.72 4.43
CA ILE A 417 -16.83 10.14 4.31
C ILE A 417 -17.20 10.89 5.60
N ASN A 418 -18.20 10.40 6.34
CA ASN A 418 -18.67 11.04 7.56
C ASN A 418 -17.67 10.90 8.71
N SER A 419 -16.86 9.84 8.73
CA SER A 419 -16.03 9.48 9.90
C SER A 419 -14.54 9.42 9.62
N ASN A 420 -14.11 9.47 8.35
CA ASN A 420 -12.71 9.32 7.98
C ASN A 420 -12.30 10.25 6.85
N GLY A 421 -10.99 10.53 6.80
CA GLY A 421 -10.37 11.24 5.71
C GLY A 421 -10.81 12.69 5.57
N SER A 422 -10.57 13.24 4.38
CA SER A 422 -10.81 14.64 4.03
C SER A 422 -11.37 14.76 2.61
N ILE A 423 -12.31 15.67 2.43
CA ILE A 423 -12.78 16.08 1.09
C ILE A 423 -12.32 17.50 0.82
N GLU A 424 -11.66 17.72 -0.31
CA GLU A 424 -11.15 19.04 -0.73
C GLU A 424 -11.85 19.53 -2.00
N TYR A 425 -12.52 20.67 -1.92
CA TYR A 425 -13.07 21.39 -3.06
C TYR A 425 -12.05 22.44 -3.52
N TYR A 426 -11.52 22.24 -4.74
CA TYR A 426 -10.29 22.91 -5.20
C TYR A 426 -10.43 23.67 -6.54
N LEU A 427 -11.63 23.81 -7.11
CA LEU A 427 -11.82 24.57 -8.35
C LEU A 427 -11.39 26.04 -8.17
N THR A 428 -10.81 26.71 -9.17
CA THR A 428 -10.46 28.14 -9.05
C THR A 428 -11.67 29.08 -9.19
N GLY A 429 -12.71 28.61 -9.88
CA GLY A 429 -14.00 29.31 -10.04
C GLY A 429 -15.04 28.93 -9.00
N ALA A 430 -16.28 29.35 -9.26
CA ALA A 430 -17.44 28.98 -8.46
C ALA A 430 -17.65 27.46 -8.48
N GLN A 431 -17.92 26.88 -7.32
CA GLN A 431 -18.04 25.43 -7.13
C GLN A 431 -19.15 25.11 -6.15
N ASN A 432 -19.98 24.12 -6.46
CA ASN A 432 -20.97 23.62 -5.52
C ASN A 432 -20.34 22.59 -4.58
N VAL A 433 -20.58 22.77 -3.28
CA VAL A 433 -20.23 21.83 -2.23
C VAL A 433 -21.43 20.95 -1.97
N THR A 434 -21.30 19.64 -2.21
CA THR A 434 -22.41 18.69 -2.08
C THR A 434 -22.94 18.66 -0.64
N ALA A 435 -24.25 18.79 -0.47
CA ALA A 435 -24.91 18.71 0.84
C ALA A 435 -24.80 17.30 1.43
N ARG A 436 -24.10 17.16 2.57
CA ARG A 436 -23.89 15.90 3.31
C ARG A 436 -23.13 16.13 4.61
N THR A 437 -22.93 15.03 5.34
CA THR A 437 -21.95 14.94 6.41
C THR A 437 -20.55 14.69 5.86
N TYR A 438 -19.56 15.38 6.42
CA TYR A 438 -18.13 15.21 6.16
C TYR A 438 -17.42 14.91 7.48
N ASN A 439 -16.31 14.16 7.42
CA ASN A 439 -15.35 14.10 8.51
C ASN A 439 -14.58 15.43 8.55
N ASN A 440 -13.65 15.62 7.61
CA ASN A 440 -12.99 16.90 7.35
C ASN A 440 -13.41 17.46 5.99
N LEU A 441 -13.65 18.76 5.94
CA LEU A 441 -13.96 19.50 4.71
C LEU A 441 -12.93 20.61 4.49
N LEU A 442 -12.29 20.61 3.33
CA LEU A 442 -11.32 21.61 2.92
C LEU A 442 -11.89 22.39 1.74
N LEU A 443 -11.90 23.72 1.86
CA LEU A 443 -12.24 24.66 0.81
C LEU A 443 -10.97 25.43 0.48
N ASN A 444 -10.43 25.21 -0.71
CA ASN A 444 -9.10 25.70 -1.04
C ASN A 444 -9.09 26.32 -2.45
N SER A 445 -7.92 26.78 -2.89
CA SER A 445 -7.74 27.52 -4.14
C SER A 445 -8.45 28.89 -4.09
N SER A 446 -9.35 29.19 -5.02
CA SER A 446 -10.08 30.45 -5.11
C SER A 446 -11.57 30.23 -5.42
N GLY A 447 -12.32 31.32 -5.50
CA GLY A 447 -13.71 31.29 -5.95
C GLY A 447 -14.71 30.95 -4.85
N ILE A 448 -15.99 31.11 -5.18
CA ILE A 448 -17.10 30.90 -4.25
C ILE A 448 -17.44 29.41 -4.17
N LYS A 449 -17.37 28.84 -2.97
CA LYS A 449 -17.75 27.47 -2.63
C LYS A 449 -19.14 27.49 -2.02
N THR A 450 -20.16 27.28 -2.85
CA THR A 450 -21.56 27.39 -2.44
C THR A 450 -22.03 26.07 -1.85
N PHE A 451 -22.50 26.11 -0.60
CA PHE A 451 -23.03 24.93 0.07
C PHE A 451 -24.40 24.60 -0.55
N GLY A 452 -24.56 23.37 -1.04
CA GLY A 452 -25.82 22.90 -1.62
C GLY A 452 -26.96 22.73 -0.60
N GLY A 453 -26.72 23.05 0.67
CA GLY A 453 -27.63 22.92 1.80
C GLY A 453 -26.86 22.96 3.12
N SER A 454 -27.54 22.63 4.22
CA SER A 454 -26.89 22.46 5.53
C SER A 454 -25.86 21.33 5.49
N LEU A 455 -24.65 21.60 5.98
CA LEU A 455 -23.59 20.62 6.13
C LEU A 455 -23.36 20.28 7.61
N ILE A 456 -22.96 19.04 7.86
CA ILE A 456 -22.39 18.61 9.15
C ILE A 456 -20.94 18.24 8.87
N ILE A 457 -19.98 18.94 9.48
CA ILE A 457 -18.56 18.60 9.44
C ILE A 457 -18.19 18.08 10.82
N ASN A 458 -17.95 16.78 10.96
CA ASN A 458 -17.72 16.17 12.28
C ASN A 458 -16.41 16.64 12.91
N GLU A 459 -15.38 16.88 12.10
CA GLU A 459 -14.07 17.38 12.50
C GLU A 459 -13.88 18.82 12.01
N ASN A 460 -12.89 19.11 11.17
CA ASN A 460 -12.53 20.47 10.81
C ASN A 460 -13.12 20.91 9.47
N LEU A 461 -13.69 22.13 9.44
CA LEU A 461 -13.82 22.91 8.22
C LEU A 461 -12.59 23.81 8.08
N SER A 462 -11.78 23.58 7.04
CA SER A 462 -10.63 24.42 6.71
C SER A 462 -10.89 25.23 5.45
N ILE A 463 -10.68 26.55 5.52
CA ILE A 463 -10.76 27.46 4.38
C ILE A 463 -9.40 28.10 4.16
N SER A 464 -8.82 27.94 2.97
CA SER A 464 -7.50 28.47 2.62
C SER A 464 -7.48 29.04 1.19
N GLY A 465 -6.37 29.72 0.86
CA GLY A 465 -6.28 30.48 -0.38
C GLY A 465 -7.21 31.69 -0.35
N THR A 466 -7.91 31.95 -1.46
CA THR A 466 -8.93 33.00 -1.58
C THR A 466 -10.34 32.42 -1.77
N ALA A 467 -10.54 31.17 -1.37
CA ALA A 467 -11.84 30.52 -1.41
C ALA A 467 -12.81 31.17 -0.42
N ILE A 468 -14.06 31.33 -0.84
CA ILE A 468 -15.16 31.87 -0.01
C ILE A 468 -16.18 30.77 0.23
N ALA A 469 -16.44 30.41 1.49
CA ALA A 469 -17.56 29.55 1.86
C ALA A 469 -18.88 30.34 1.82
N ASN A 470 -19.69 30.09 0.80
CA ASN A 470 -21.04 30.62 0.72
C ASN A 470 -22.02 29.62 1.36
N LEU A 471 -22.45 29.91 2.59
CA LEU A 471 -23.35 29.07 3.39
C LEU A 471 -24.82 29.13 2.93
N GLY A 472 -25.13 29.93 1.91
CA GLY A 472 -26.51 30.15 1.45
C GLY A 472 -27.38 30.79 2.54
N ASN A 473 -28.54 30.21 2.78
CA ASN A 473 -29.52 30.64 3.79
C ASN A 473 -29.76 29.57 4.88
N THR A 474 -28.91 28.56 4.96
CA THR A 474 -29.02 27.46 5.92
C THR A 474 -27.82 27.42 6.85
N ASN A 475 -28.03 26.99 8.10
CA ASN A 475 -26.95 26.86 9.06
C ASN A 475 -26.21 25.53 8.87
N SER A 476 -24.91 25.51 9.11
CA SER A 476 -24.05 24.33 9.08
C SER A 476 -23.28 24.20 10.40
N THR A 477 -22.81 23.01 10.72
CA THR A 477 -21.99 22.77 11.93
C THR A 477 -20.62 22.23 11.55
N ALA A 478 -19.61 22.53 12.37
CA ALA A 478 -18.29 21.93 12.26
C ALA A 478 -17.77 21.52 13.65
N GLY A 479 -16.91 20.51 13.78
CA GLY A 479 -16.19 20.25 15.03
C GLY A 479 -15.22 21.39 15.37
N SER A 480 -14.55 21.92 14.35
CA SER A 480 -13.67 23.10 14.44
C SER A 480 -13.64 23.88 13.13
N LEU A 481 -13.11 25.12 13.19
CA LEU A 481 -12.93 25.99 12.03
C LEU A 481 -11.47 26.44 11.94
N THR A 482 -10.88 26.32 10.76
CA THR A 482 -9.54 26.84 10.43
C THR A 482 -9.63 27.79 9.25
N LEU A 483 -9.13 29.02 9.39
CA LEU A 483 -9.10 30.04 8.34
C LEU A 483 -7.66 30.44 8.04
N GLY A 484 -7.20 30.24 6.80
CA GLY A 484 -5.83 30.59 6.40
C GLY A 484 -4.74 29.86 7.19
N GLY A 485 -5.04 28.65 7.69
CA GLY A 485 -4.15 27.88 8.57
C GLY A 485 -4.23 28.26 10.06
N VAL A 486 -5.11 29.19 10.45
CA VAL A 486 -5.28 29.63 11.84
C VAL A 486 -6.58 29.07 12.41
N ALA A 487 -6.48 28.34 13.52
CA ALA A 487 -7.64 27.84 14.26
C ALA A 487 -8.48 28.99 14.81
N GLN A 488 -9.79 28.89 14.68
CA GLN A 488 -10.73 29.93 15.10
C GLN A 488 -11.47 29.54 16.39
N PRO A 489 -11.88 30.53 17.20
CA PRO A 489 -12.76 30.31 18.34
C PRO A 489 -14.09 29.61 17.99
N ILE A 490 -14.60 28.84 18.95
CA ILE A 490 -15.87 28.09 18.89
C ILE A 490 -17.05 29.04 19.12
N MET A 491 -17.38 29.82 18.12
CA MET A 491 -18.50 30.77 18.10
C MET A 491 -19.14 30.77 16.71
N SER A 492 -20.33 31.36 16.54
CA SER A 492 -20.94 31.41 15.22
C SER A 492 -20.16 32.29 14.23
N TRP A 493 -19.94 31.77 13.02
CA TRP A 493 -19.23 32.42 11.91
C TRP A 493 -20.12 32.56 10.68
N GLY A 494 -19.94 33.61 9.89
CA GLY A 494 -20.69 33.78 8.66
C GLY A 494 -20.33 35.02 7.88
N SER A 495 -21.11 35.27 6.82
CA SER A 495 -20.95 36.46 5.97
C SER A 495 -21.30 37.74 6.74
N THR A 496 -20.97 38.91 6.18
CA THR A 496 -21.38 40.20 6.77
C THR A 496 -22.90 40.40 6.83
N ALA A 497 -23.66 39.76 5.94
CA ALA A 497 -25.13 39.77 5.95
C ALA A 497 -25.76 38.77 6.93
N SER A 498 -24.99 37.83 7.47
CA SER A 498 -25.52 36.84 8.43
C SER A 498 -25.77 37.45 9.82
N ALA A 499 -26.44 36.71 10.69
CA ALA A 499 -26.58 37.03 12.11
C ALA A 499 -25.47 36.40 12.99
N ALA A 500 -24.39 35.91 12.38
CA ALA A 500 -23.26 35.32 13.11
C ALA A 500 -22.57 36.35 14.03
N ILE A 501 -22.03 35.86 15.14
CA ILE A 501 -21.21 36.66 16.08
C ILE A 501 -19.94 37.13 15.36
N HIS A 502 -19.27 36.22 14.65
CA HIS A 502 -18.07 36.52 13.86
C HIS A 502 -18.40 36.63 12.38
N LYS A 503 -18.48 37.86 11.90
CA LYS A 503 -18.69 38.17 10.49
C LYS A 503 -17.36 38.32 9.78
N ASN A 504 -17.12 37.52 8.74
CA ASN A 504 -15.85 37.56 8.01
C ASN A 504 -16.10 37.48 6.50
N SER A 505 -15.95 38.60 5.81
CA SER A 505 -16.18 38.69 4.35
C SER A 505 -15.09 38.00 3.53
N THR A 506 -13.87 37.89 4.04
CA THR A 506 -12.75 37.23 3.35
C THR A 506 -13.04 35.75 3.13
N TYR A 507 -13.62 35.07 4.12
CA TYR A 507 -13.84 33.62 4.07
C TYR A 507 -15.30 33.21 3.91
N PHE A 508 -16.27 34.08 4.20
CA PHE A 508 -17.71 33.77 4.10
C PHE A 508 -18.51 34.72 3.18
N GLY A 509 -17.84 35.68 2.55
CA GLY A 509 -18.47 36.62 1.61
C GLY A 509 -19.39 37.62 2.29
N THR A 510 -20.29 38.24 1.51
CA THR A 510 -21.06 39.40 1.98
C THR A 510 -22.57 39.24 1.95
N THR A 511 -23.10 38.23 1.27
CA THR A 511 -24.54 38.13 0.95
C THR A 511 -25.26 36.98 1.64
N ALA A 512 -24.56 35.90 1.99
CA ALA A 512 -25.16 34.70 2.57
C ALA A 512 -25.66 34.95 4.00
N THR A 513 -26.86 34.48 4.33
CA THR A 513 -27.42 34.62 5.70
C THR A 513 -27.18 33.41 6.57
N GLY A 514 -26.78 32.28 5.98
CA GLY A 514 -26.41 31.06 6.70
C GLY A 514 -25.24 31.26 7.65
N ILE A 515 -25.23 30.47 8.72
CA ILE A 515 -24.26 30.56 9.81
C ILE A 515 -23.56 29.21 9.97
N LEU A 516 -22.24 29.24 10.17
CA LEU A 516 -21.45 28.10 10.60
C LEU A 516 -21.34 28.14 12.12
N ASN A 517 -21.71 27.07 12.80
CA ASN A 517 -21.52 26.89 14.24
C ASN A 517 -20.45 25.80 14.47
N PRO A 518 -19.19 26.17 14.70
CA PRO A 518 -18.21 25.27 15.26
C PRO A 518 -18.66 24.80 16.66
N CYS A 519 -18.54 23.51 16.92
CA CYS A 519 -18.92 22.80 18.13
C CYS A 519 -17.83 21.79 18.45
N ALA A 520 -16.89 22.13 19.34
CA ALA A 520 -15.97 21.11 19.85
C ALA A 520 -16.74 20.05 20.65
N ALA A 521 -16.11 18.89 20.88
CA ALA A 521 -16.69 17.85 21.73
C ALA A 521 -16.98 18.38 23.14
N ILE A 522 -18.22 18.22 23.60
CA ILE A 522 -18.68 18.60 24.94
C ILE A 522 -19.04 17.33 25.69
N THR A 523 -18.61 17.23 26.95
CA THR A 523 -18.98 16.13 27.85
C THR A 523 -19.65 16.68 29.09
N ALA A 524 -20.67 15.99 29.59
CA ALA A 524 -21.38 16.34 30.81
C ALA A 524 -21.65 15.10 31.66
N ALA A 525 -21.45 15.20 32.97
CA ALA A 525 -21.68 14.12 33.92
C ALA A 525 -22.52 14.59 35.10
N LEU A 526 -23.63 13.91 35.40
CA LEU A 526 -24.46 14.15 36.58
C LEU A 526 -23.97 13.34 37.79
N SER A 527 -23.96 13.98 38.95
CA SER A 527 -23.61 13.41 40.25
C SER A 527 -24.48 14.03 41.36
N GLY A 528 -24.32 13.56 42.61
CA GLY A 528 -25.12 14.03 43.76
C GLY A 528 -25.90 12.94 44.51
N THR A 529 -25.48 11.67 44.43
CA THR A 529 -26.06 10.58 45.23
C THR A 529 -26.01 10.94 46.71
N SER A 530 -27.15 10.88 47.38
CA SER A 530 -27.30 11.31 48.78
C SER A 530 -28.46 10.59 49.46
N SER A 531 -28.47 10.61 50.79
CA SER A 531 -29.60 10.15 51.59
C SER A 531 -30.16 11.33 52.37
N ILE A 532 -31.47 11.52 52.31
CA ILE A 532 -32.18 12.66 52.89
C ILE A 532 -33.40 12.20 53.67
N CYS A 533 -33.89 13.01 54.61
CA CYS A 533 -35.23 12.82 55.17
C CYS A 533 -36.29 13.19 54.12
N ASN A 534 -37.49 12.62 54.25
CA ASN A 534 -38.64 12.94 53.38
C ASN A 534 -38.83 14.47 53.20
N GLY A 535 -38.79 14.92 51.94
CA GLY A 535 -38.99 16.31 51.55
C GLY A 535 -37.82 17.26 51.84
N SER A 536 -36.70 16.76 52.36
CA SER A 536 -35.48 17.57 52.54
C SER A 536 -34.76 17.79 51.20
N ASN A 537 -33.85 18.78 51.17
CA ASN A 537 -33.15 19.12 49.92
C ASN A 537 -31.95 18.19 49.71
N ALA A 538 -31.86 17.61 48.52
CA ALA A 538 -30.65 16.99 47.97
C ALA A 538 -30.04 17.91 46.90
N ILE A 539 -28.71 17.88 46.78
CA ILE A 539 -27.98 18.66 45.78
C ILE A 539 -27.50 17.72 44.68
N LEU A 540 -27.90 18.01 43.45
CA LEU A 540 -27.33 17.43 42.24
C LEU A 540 -26.32 18.40 41.63
N THR A 541 -25.31 17.86 40.96
CA THR A 541 -24.29 18.67 40.27
C THR A 541 -24.00 18.06 38.91
N VAL A 542 -23.90 18.92 37.89
CA VAL A 542 -23.50 18.54 36.54
C VAL A 542 -22.14 19.15 36.23
N THR A 543 -21.14 18.29 36.05
CA THR A 543 -19.81 18.71 35.64
C THR A 543 -19.74 18.67 34.12
N ILE A 544 -19.52 19.83 33.50
CA ILE A 544 -19.47 20.01 32.05
C ILE A 544 -18.05 20.44 31.66
N SER A 545 -17.50 19.81 30.62
CA SER A 545 -16.20 20.13 30.00
C SER A 545 -16.36 20.36 28.50
N GLY A 546 -15.75 21.43 28.00
CA GLY A 546 -15.92 21.92 26.62
C GLY A 546 -17.17 22.79 26.44
N GLY A 547 -17.32 23.42 25.27
CA GLY A 547 -18.46 24.28 24.94
C GLY A 547 -18.43 25.68 25.56
N LEU A 548 -19.46 26.47 25.26
CA LEU A 548 -19.63 27.84 25.75
C LEU A 548 -20.64 27.92 26.90
N SER A 549 -20.18 28.38 28.07
CA SER A 549 -21.06 28.71 29.21
C SER A 549 -21.87 29.98 28.92
N PRO A 550 -23.12 30.11 29.42
CA PRO A 550 -23.81 29.14 30.27
C PRO A 550 -24.59 28.07 29.47
N TYR A 551 -24.81 26.93 30.12
CA TYR A 551 -25.44 25.74 29.52
C TYR A 551 -26.94 25.68 29.83
N THR A 552 -27.67 24.91 29.02
CA THR A 552 -29.02 24.43 29.34
C THR A 552 -28.94 22.95 29.67
N VAL A 553 -29.30 22.59 30.90
CA VAL A 553 -29.29 21.21 31.40
C VAL A 553 -30.72 20.71 31.50
N VAL A 554 -31.01 19.56 30.88
CA VAL A 554 -32.29 18.87 30.99
C VAL A 554 -32.05 17.51 31.65
N TYR A 555 -32.79 17.21 32.71
CA TYR A 555 -32.65 15.97 33.48
C TYR A 555 -34.03 15.39 33.84
N THR A 556 -34.03 14.09 34.16
CA THR A 556 -35.22 13.34 34.63
C THR A 556 -35.01 12.81 36.04
N GLY A 557 -36.08 12.32 36.67
CA GLY A 557 -36.16 11.91 38.08
C GLY A 557 -37.04 12.86 38.89
N GLY A 558 -37.98 12.32 39.67
CA GLY A 558 -38.94 13.13 40.44
C GLY A 558 -39.85 13.93 39.50
N THR A 559 -39.87 15.26 39.63
CA THR A 559 -40.61 16.15 38.71
C THR A 559 -39.88 16.43 37.39
N GLY A 560 -38.62 15.98 37.23
CA GLY A 560 -37.76 16.38 36.12
C GLY A 560 -37.54 17.89 36.06
N GLY A 561 -36.65 18.37 35.18
CA GLY A 561 -36.46 19.80 35.04
C GLY A 561 -35.50 20.24 33.95
N THR A 562 -35.67 21.51 33.57
CA THR A 562 -34.75 22.26 32.71
C THR A 562 -34.10 23.36 33.55
N VAL A 563 -32.78 23.35 33.63
CA VAL A 563 -31.99 24.42 34.25
C VAL A 563 -31.33 25.23 33.13
N THR A 564 -31.87 26.42 32.88
CA THR A 564 -31.30 27.38 31.93
C THR A 564 -30.19 28.20 32.60
N SER A 565 -29.25 28.70 31.81
CA SER A 565 -28.14 29.52 32.30
C SER A 565 -27.26 28.81 33.35
N TYR A 566 -27.17 27.49 33.27
CA TYR A 566 -26.39 26.66 34.17
C TYR A 566 -24.89 26.92 33.99
N ILE A 567 -24.18 27.19 35.08
CA ILE A 567 -22.72 27.23 35.10
C ILE A 567 -22.22 25.88 35.60
N SER A 568 -21.28 25.26 34.89
CA SER A 568 -20.69 23.96 35.24
C SER A 568 -20.35 23.87 36.73
N GLY A 569 -20.84 22.83 37.41
CA GLY A 569 -20.63 22.63 38.85
C GLY A 569 -21.63 23.34 39.77
N SER A 570 -22.57 24.13 39.25
CA SER A 570 -23.61 24.77 40.09
C SER A 570 -24.56 23.76 40.71
N ASN A 571 -25.08 24.08 41.90
CA ASN A 571 -26.02 23.23 42.61
C ASN A 571 -27.40 23.23 41.92
N ILE A 572 -27.96 22.05 41.70
CA ILE A 572 -29.37 21.84 41.34
C ILE A 572 -30.05 21.23 42.58
N SER A 573 -30.90 22.00 43.25
CA SER A 573 -31.60 21.55 44.45
C SER A 573 -32.87 20.78 44.07
N VAL A 574 -33.03 19.57 44.61
CA VAL A 574 -34.23 18.73 44.44
C VAL A 574 -34.73 18.26 45.81
N SER A 575 -36.03 17.99 45.94
CA SER A 575 -36.64 17.57 47.22
C SER A 575 -37.63 16.40 47.03
N PRO A 576 -37.14 15.21 46.63
CA PRO A 576 -38.02 14.07 46.40
C PRO A 576 -38.64 13.54 47.70
N ILE A 577 -39.84 12.95 47.59
CA ILE A 577 -40.58 12.34 48.71
C ILE A 577 -40.49 10.80 48.73
N SER A 578 -39.77 10.22 47.77
CA SER A 578 -39.48 8.79 47.64
C SER A 578 -38.13 8.59 46.95
N ASN A 579 -37.53 7.41 47.09
CA ASN A 579 -36.28 7.05 46.40
C ASN A 579 -36.36 7.39 44.92
N THR A 580 -35.45 8.23 44.45
CA THR A 580 -35.49 8.78 43.09
C THR A 580 -34.12 8.70 42.45
N THR A 581 -34.07 8.18 41.23
CA THR A 581 -32.85 8.21 40.40
C THR A 581 -32.95 9.33 39.39
N TYR A 582 -31.95 10.21 39.38
CA TYR A 582 -31.83 11.31 38.44
C TYR A 582 -30.80 10.99 37.36
N THR A 583 -31.14 11.28 36.11
CA THR A 583 -30.25 11.12 34.94
C THR A 583 -30.38 12.30 33.99
N LEU A 584 -29.34 12.57 33.20
CA LEU A 584 -29.37 13.61 32.17
C LEU A 584 -30.14 13.15 30.94
N ILE A 585 -30.95 14.04 30.38
CA ILE A 585 -31.56 13.89 29.06
C ILE A 585 -30.68 14.57 28.02
N SER A 586 -30.32 15.84 28.24
CA SER A 586 -29.47 16.60 27.33
C SER A 586 -28.75 17.73 28.07
N VAL A 587 -27.57 18.08 27.60
CA VAL A 587 -26.88 19.32 27.97
C VAL A 587 -26.50 20.03 26.68
N THR A 588 -26.88 21.29 26.56
CA THR A 588 -26.62 22.13 25.38
C THR A 588 -25.90 23.39 25.83
N ASP A 589 -24.83 23.77 25.14
CA ASP A 589 -24.11 25.01 25.43
C ASP A 589 -24.81 26.26 24.89
N ALA A 590 -24.26 27.44 25.16
CA ALA A 590 -24.81 28.72 24.70
C ALA A 590 -24.81 28.88 23.17
N ASN A 591 -24.02 28.10 22.44
CA ASN A 591 -23.95 28.10 20.98
C ASN A 591 -24.87 27.03 20.34
N GLY A 592 -25.64 26.30 21.15
CA GLY A 592 -26.54 25.24 20.68
C GLY A 592 -25.85 23.89 20.46
N CYS A 593 -24.59 23.74 20.87
CA CYS A 593 -23.83 22.50 20.73
C CYS A 593 -24.24 21.50 21.82
N ALA A 594 -24.58 20.28 21.42
CA ALA A 594 -24.99 19.22 22.33
C ALA A 594 -23.79 18.50 22.96
N ALA A 595 -23.90 18.14 24.23
CA ALA A 595 -22.91 17.35 24.95
C ALA A 595 -23.24 15.86 24.93
N THR A 596 -22.19 15.05 25.02
CA THR A 596 -22.32 13.64 25.42
C THR A 596 -22.57 13.59 26.92
N VAL A 597 -23.74 13.07 27.31
CA VAL A 597 -24.18 13.03 28.72
C VAL A 597 -23.92 11.67 29.35
N THR A 598 -23.49 11.66 30.61
CA THR A 598 -23.19 10.46 31.41
C THR A 598 -23.56 10.67 32.89
N GLY A 599 -23.42 9.63 33.70
CA GLY A 599 -23.64 9.70 35.15
C GLY A 599 -25.11 9.65 35.58
N SER A 600 -25.31 9.40 36.85
CA SER A 600 -26.61 9.33 37.52
C SER A 600 -26.45 9.66 39.00
N ALA A 601 -27.50 10.20 39.62
CA ALA A 601 -27.55 10.44 41.04
C ALA A 601 -28.74 9.71 41.65
N VAL A 602 -28.52 8.91 42.69
CA VAL A 602 -29.60 8.25 43.44
C VAL A 602 -29.82 9.02 44.73
N VAL A 603 -31.02 9.56 44.90
CA VAL A 603 -31.44 10.20 46.16
C VAL A 603 -32.32 9.21 46.91
N THR A 604 -31.79 8.68 48.01
CA THR A 604 -32.52 7.79 48.92
C THR A 604 -33.28 8.64 49.94
N VAL A 605 -34.58 8.43 50.04
CA VAL A 605 -35.44 9.12 50.99
C VAL A 605 -35.69 8.21 52.17
N ASN A 606 -35.12 8.59 53.30
CA ASN A 606 -35.23 7.90 54.56
C ASN A 606 -36.51 8.33 55.30
N THR A 607 -37.14 7.36 55.96
CA THR A 607 -38.33 7.53 56.79
C THR A 607 -37.97 7.56 58.26
N VAL A 608 -38.83 8.17 59.08
CA VAL A 608 -38.59 8.18 60.54
C VAL A 608 -38.88 6.78 61.12
N PRO A 609 -38.07 6.29 62.09
CA PRO A 609 -38.36 5.04 62.77
C PRO A 609 -39.72 5.07 63.48
N VAL A 610 -40.46 3.97 63.42
CA VAL A 610 -41.79 3.81 64.03
C VAL A 610 -41.69 2.97 65.30
N LEU A 611 -42.26 3.45 66.40
CA LEU A 611 -42.40 2.65 67.63
C LEU A 611 -43.65 1.76 67.53
N GLY A 612 -43.48 0.46 67.75
CA GLY A 612 -44.58 -0.49 67.82
C GLY A 612 -45.55 -0.17 68.97
N THR A 613 -46.84 -0.40 68.74
CA THR A 613 -47.86 -0.15 69.78
C THR A 613 -47.60 -1.03 71.01
N ILE A 614 -47.52 -0.40 72.18
CA ILE A 614 -47.44 -1.12 73.46
C ILE A 614 -48.87 -1.30 73.95
N GLY A 615 -49.43 -2.50 73.76
CA GLY A 615 -50.77 -2.82 74.25
C GLY A 615 -50.85 -2.82 75.79
N ASN A 616 -52.09 -2.75 76.30
CA ASN A 616 -52.38 -2.77 77.74
C ASN A 616 -51.68 -3.94 78.45
N LYS A 617 -51.19 -3.67 79.66
CA LYS A 617 -50.56 -4.66 80.54
C LYS A 617 -51.30 -4.71 81.88
N ASN A 618 -51.39 -5.91 82.46
CA ASN A 618 -52.00 -6.13 83.76
C ASN A 618 -50.95 -6.73 84.69
N VAL A 619 -50.81 -6.14 85.88
CA VAL A 619 -49.94 -6.61 86.95
C VAL A 619 -50.65 -6.36 88.29
N ASN A 620 -50.38 -7.20 89.28
CA ASN A 620 -50.83 -6.93 90.65
C ASN A 620 -50.12 -5.69 91.18
N GLU A 621 -50.79 -4.93 92.05
CA GLU A 621 -50.19 -3.77 92.70
C GLU A 621 -48.88 -4.17 93.42
N GLN A 622 -47.88 -3.28 93.34
CA GLN A 622 -46.52 -3.46 93.90
C GLN A 622 -45.65 -4.55 93.26
N ALA A 623 -46.10 -5.25 92.22
CA ALA A 623 -45.25 -6.13 91.43
C ALA A 623 -44.61 -5.39 90.24
N ILE A 624 -43.38 -5.77 89.88
CA ILE A 624 -42.65 -5.18 88.75
C ILE A 624 -43.38 -5.50 87.45
N LEU A 625 -43.68 -4.46 86.65
CA LEU A 625 -44.18 -4.60 85.30
C LEU A 625 -43.02 -4.43 84.30
N SER A 626 -42.65 -5.51 83.62
CA SER A 626 -41.72 -5.48 82.50
C SER A 626 -42.47 -5.56 81.18
N PHE A 627 -42.06 -4.79 80.18
CA PHE A 627 -42.60 -4.87 78.82
C PHE A 627 -41.50 -4.56 77.81
N THR A 628 -41.64 -5.14 76.63
CA THR A 628 -40.72 -4.89 75.52
C THR A 628 -41.29 -3.83 74.59
N ALA A 629 -40.50 -2.82 74.25
CA ALA A 629 -40.79 -1.86 73.19
C ALA A 629 -39.92 -2.18 71.98
N THR A 630 -40.54 -2.28 70.80
CA THR A 630 -39.83 -2.54 69.54
C THR A 630 -39.97 -1.31 68.64
N SER A 631 -38.86 -0.74 68.16
CA SER A 631 -38.87 0.28 67.10
C SER A 631 -38.37 -0.33 65.79
N SER A 632 -39.04 0.01 64.69
CA SER A 632 -38.68 -0.45 63.34
C SER A 632 -38.37 0.73 62.44
N ASP A 633 -37.22 0.66 61.77
CA ASP A 633 -36.84 1.49 60.63
C ASP A 633 -36.88 0.62 59.37
N GLN A 634 -37.71 1.03 58.41
CA GLN A 634 -37.94 0.29 57.17
C GLN A 634 -36.94 0.67 56.07
N ASP A 635 -36.12 1.70 56.27
CA ASP A 635 -35.07 2.09 55.32
C ASP A 635 -34.02 0.99 55.23
N VAL A 636 -33.44 0.77 54.04
CA VAL A 636 -32.50 -0.36 53.83
C VAL A 636 -31.05 0.07 54.12
N PRO A 637 -30.29 -0.69 54.93
CA PRO A 637 -30.68 -1.93 55.61
C PRO A 637 -31.65 -1.68 56.77
N SER A 638 -32.73 -2.47 56.83
CA SER A 638 -33.75 -2.31 57.88
C SER A 638 -33.15 -2.54 59.25
N GLN A 639 -33.43 -1.62 60.15
CA GLN A 639 -32.97 -1.67 61.54
C GLN A 639 -34.17 -1.89 62.45
N THR A 640 -34.06 -2.85 63.37
CA THR A 640 -35.04 -3.07 64.44
C THR A 640 -34.33 -3.04 65.78
N LEU A 641 -34.77 -2.16 66.68
CA LEU A 641 -34.24 -2.07 68.05
C LEU A 641 -35.30 -2.53 69.05
N THR A 642 -34.84 -3.25 70.08
CA THR A 642 -35.69 -3.79 71.13
C THR A 642 -35.20 -3.28 72.48
N TYR A 643 -36.09 -2.67 73.24
CA TYR A 643 -35.86 -2.16 74.59
C TYR A 643 -36.67 -3.01 75.57
N THR A 644 -36.05 -3.50 76.64
CA THR A 644 -36.69 -4.43 77.60
C THR A 644 -36.70 -3.84 79.00
#